data_AF-A0A949YE57-F1
#
_entry.id   AF-A0A949YE57-F1
#
_cell.length_a   1.000
_cell.length_b   1.000
_cell.length_c   1.000
_cell.angle_alpha   90.00
_cell.angle_beta   90.00
_cell.angle_gamma   90.00
#
_symmetry.space_group_name_H-M   'P 1'
#
loop_
_entity.id
_entity.type
_entity.pdbx_description
1 polymer ?
#
loop_
_entity_poly.entity_id
_entity_poly.type
_entity_poly.pdbx_seq_one_letter_code
_entity_poly.pdbx_strand_id
1 'polypeptide(L)'
;MKIFIFITEFRQAVNLNDPASRIRRLPENHWLCFVLIGILSCLTGLAFAQSQTPTPSATPNEIAIPAPSPSPNNYPAASHVPDSKPGWQEFLTKVDPTGAKDEPDGGRTAQGTPVEKRIEECFPAEPRNLFWQVDQIASGPGGKLQPINYDLDGDGKISDEERNAIRGQNTWILWGEGNETFWGWLQERGYGLIDFLILLDSRQREHRFRDAGLINQPGMTKQTDPAKRILGLYLDQADGDKIALKSPPGGDFDENGKPILGPPQAPPGHPKYIFKPGDQALYESVIAQLPKDGVDYDIYGYPSGVMGLRLIPNPNFFGDTPAAAKARAYWKERVIDAPKDAYYTQDSIYADPQLIRPFRPSMSCAFCHIGPHPLNPPSDPENPQWENLSSIIGNQYWSPKTAFANLTKANNFIHHFLASQQPGTIDTSLVSTDHINNANTINAIFQVPARLELAAANPPELQGAANLLLPSVEDSNSATNPRHTPRVLLDGADSIGVFGALARVYLNIGAFSEEWLRCHNPLIGFVPQKPFSVATCEANSVFWRTAKKYRVPYLKAFFTLRSQKANPAPSPAPDSPTNNSPDVPVENCSTAPMKLAFAGPDGKAIIEQDKELAATGRAVFLRNCAICHSSKQPDGFKLSFSSDWAKFSNAPSTNDASPQLTLPTAYADWELFKKTPAYQEYVRRITAFAGQPENGADAFIEDNYLSTDIRVPVTLAGTNSGRAVGTNGMRGQMWDNFSSEDYKNLPPVGPVRFYNPYSGVLPDSMGMNDVYYPPGGGPGYYRPASLVSLWATAPYLHDNSLGLFNGDPSVKGRLTAFNDGITKLLWNAKRVADINHHQGDLRWDQAELSQGDPGFIYRIPEVTSIIIPAKFIRELFAGIIGDFWTSFLSLYLWLLLVVLFVVLALLGVPRLAGFVVLLLALLSVAILVITRFDKVYGAFWLVPAALLAFALWIWFGNARPIVGRWVFGILAALSLITGLELNAFVNGDLGPLSVGPIPAGTPVNLIMNMNPEAPTGLLIDASASLLRGSFLVSARGLKGKEALQAFEKEAGLPLLKASKCPDFWMDRGHWFGEALSDEEKHQLIAFLKTL
;
A
#
# COMPACT_ATOMS: atom_id res chain seq x y z
N MET A 1 -17.13 -57.08 20.21
CA MET A 1 -18.58 -56.78 20.24
C MET A 1 -18.91 -55.31 20.54
N LYS A 2 -18.26 -54.62 21.50
CA LYS A 2 -18.45 -53.16 21.70
C LYS A 2 -17.80 -52.24 20.63
N ILE A 3 -16.81 -52.72 19.87
CA ILE A 3 -16.25 -52.01 18.71
C ILE A 3 -17.18 -52.07 17.48
N PHE A 4 -18.01 -53.11 17.37
CA PHE A 4 -18.98 -53.25 16.28
C PHE A 4 -20.20 -52.32 16.48
N ILE A 5 -20.56 -52.01 17.74
CA ILE A 5 -21.59 -51.02 18.07
C ILE A 5 -21.09 -49.59 17.75
N PHE A 6 -19.81 -49.28 18.02
CA PHE A 6 -19.20 -47.98 17.67
C PHE A 6 -19.15 -47.75 16.15
N ILE A 7 -18.87 -48.79 15.35
CA ILE A 7 -18.86 -48.69 13.88
C ILE A 7 -20.28 -48.61 13.28
N THR A 8 -21.28 -49.17 13.97
CA THR A 8 -22.69 -49.13 13.51
C THR A 8 -23.37 -47.81 13.89
N GLU A 9 -23.05 -47.23 15.06
CA GLU A 9 -23.49 -45.87 15.44
C GLU A 9 -22.78 -44.77 14.63
N PHE A 10 -21.51 -44.96 14.24
CA PHE A 10 -20.82 -44.03 13.32
C PHE A 10 -21.42 -44.04 11.90
N ARG A 11 -22.00 -45.16 11.46
CA ARG A 11 -22.76 -45.24 10.20
C ARG A 11 -24.17 -44.64 10.27
N GLN A 12 -24.80 -44.60 11.45
CA GLN A 12 -26.08 -43.93 11.64
C GLN A 12 -25.96 -42.42 11.87
N ALA A 13 -24.81 -41.93 12.34
CA ALA A 13 -24.51 -40.50 12.47
C ALA A 13 -24.20 -39.79 11.14
N VAL A 14 -23.94 -40.56 10.07
CA VAL A 14 -23.66 -40.05 8.72
C VAL A 14 -24.79 -40.51 7.79
N ASN A 15 -25.98 -39.94 7.95
CA ASN A 15 -27.01 -40.02 6.93
C ASN A 15 -26.83 -38.84 5.96
N LEU A 16 -26.33 -39.12 4.76
CA LEU A 16 -25.91 -38.14 3.74
C LEU A 16 -27.05 -37.36 3.06
N ASN A 17 -28.24 -37.25 3.67
CA ASN A 17 -29.44 -36.72 3.01
C ASN A 17 -30.22 -35.62 3.77
N ASP A 18 -29.65 -34.97 4.77
CA ASP A 18 -30.31 -33.81 5.41
C ASP A 18 -29.31 -32.69 5.78
N PRO A 19 -29.33 -31.51 5.13
CA PRO A 19 -28.42 -30.41 5.42
C PRO A 19 -28.74 -29.64 6.72
N ALA A 20 -29.79 -29.99 7.46
CA ALA A 20 -30.28 -29.20 8.58
C ALA A 20 -30.47 -30.00 9.88
N SER A 21 -29.40 -30.61 10.42
CA SER A 21 -29.42 -31.04 11.82
C SER A 21 -28.12 -30.70 12.58
N ARG A 22 -28.31 -30.03 13.72
CA ARG A 22 -27.29 -29.43 14.60
C ARG A 22 -26.32 -30.46 15.16
N ILE A 23 -25.03 -30.36 14.80
CA ILE A 23 -23.93 -31.01 15.52
C ILE A 23 -23.36 -30.05 16.58
N ARG A 24 -23.37 -30.47 17.85
CA ARG A 24 -22.63 -29.81 18.93
C ARG A 24 -21.17 -30.29 18.94
N ARG A 25 -20.30 -29.43 18.40
CA ARG A 25 -18.91 -29.08 18.80
C ARG A 25 -18.03 -30.16 19.46
N LEU A 26 -17.18 -30.80 18.65
CA LEU A 26 -15.73 -30.83 18.89
C LEU A 26 -15.11 -29.73 18.00
N PRO A 27 -14.00 -29.06 18.37
CA PRO A 27 -13.46 -27.96 17.58
C PRO A 27 -12.99 -28.48 16.22
N GLU A 28 -13.63 -27.99 15.16
CA GLU A 28 -13.28 -28.29 13.77
C GLU A 28 -11.82 -27.88 13.48
N ASN A 29 -11.11 -28.72 12.72
CA ASN A 29 -9.87 -28.45 11.96
C ASN A 29 -8.52 -28.18 12.69
N HIS A 30 -8.44 -28.15 14.03
CA HIS A 30 -7.16 -27.80 14.68
C HIS A 30 -6.03 -28.82 14.49
N TRP A 31 -6.30 -30.12 14.38
CA TRP A 31 -5.24 -31.16 14.30
C TRP A 31 -4.45 -31.15 12.98
N LEU A 32 -5.04 -30.72 11.86
CA LEU A 32 -4.32 -30.58 10.58
C LEU A 32 -3.30 -29.44 10.61
N CYS A 33 -3.57 -28.37 11.36
CA CYS A 33 -2.61 -27.26 11.56
C CYS A 33 -1.35 -27.71 12.31
N PHE A 34 -1.44 -28.68 13.23
CA PHE A 34 -0.28 -29.26 13.90
C PHE A 34 0.61 -30.07 12.96
N VAL A 35 0.02 -30.77 11.99
CA VAL A 35 0.75 -31.50 10.94
C VAL A 35 1.44 -30.51 9.99
N LEU A 36 0.79 -29.39 9.69
CA LEU A 36 1.38 -28.29 8.90
C LEU A 36 2.56 -27.61 9.59
N ILE A 37 2.50 -27.36 10.91
CA ILE A 37 3.68 -26.88 11.67
C ILE A 37 4.83 -27.89 11.61
N GLY A 38 4.52 -29.19 11.72
CA GLY A 38 5.53 -30.25 11.59
C GLY A 38 6.19 -30.27 10.20
N ILE A 39 5.40 -30.05 9.15
CA ILE A 39 5.87 -29.97 7.77
C ILE A 39 6.67 -28.67 7.52
N LEU A 40 6.21 -27.52 8.02
CA LEU A 40 6.92 -26.24 7.94
C LEU A 40 8.23 -26.23 8.76
N SER A 41 8.25 -26.88 9.93
CA SER A 41 9.45 -27.01 10.77
C SER A 41 10.49 -27.95 10.16
N CYS A 42 10.07 -28.95 9.39
CA CYS A 42 10.99 -29.80 8.61
C CYS A 42 11.51 -29.10 7.36
N LEU A 43 10.72 -28.21 6.75
CA LEU A 43 11.12 -27.46 5.55
C LEU A 43 12.10 -26.32 5.85
N THR A 44 11.96 -25.63 6.98
CA THR A 44 12.94 -24.61 7.42
C THR A 44 14.28 -25.19 7.82
N GLY A 45 14.36 -26.49 8.11
CA GLY A 45 15.61 -27.21 8.37
C GLY A 45 16.32 -27.77 7.13
N LEU A 46 15.69 -27.76 5.95
CA LEU A 46 16.21 -28.36 4.72
C LEU A 46 16.44 -27.34 3.57
N ALA A 47 15.97 -26.11 3.70
CA ALA A 47 16.32 -25.02 2.80
C ALA A 47 17.50 -24.20 3.38
N PHE A 48 18.63 -24.21 2.67
CA PHE A 48 19.86 -23.43 2.95
C PHE A 48 20.82 -23.93 4.04
N ALA A 49 21.32 -25.15 3.87
CA ALA A 49 22.71 -25.46 4.23
C ALA A 49 23.65 -25.05 3.08
N GLN A 50 23.79 -23.74 2.82
CA GLN A 50 24.93 -23.17 2.09
C GLN A 50 25.27 -21.80 2.69
N SER A 51 26.00 -21.81 3.81
CA SER A 51 26.81 -20.66 4.20
C SER A 51 28.00 -20.59 3.25
N GLN A 52 27.89 -19.84 2.16
CA GLN A 52 29.07 -19.39 1.45
C GLN A 52 29.78 -18.34 2.31
N THR A 53 31.05 -18.61 2.55
CA THR A 53 32.04 -17.72 3.16
C THR A 53 31.92 -16.29 2.63
N PRO A 54 31.99 -15.25 3.47
CA PRO A 54 32.06 -13.87 2.98
C PRO A 54 33.36 -13.71 2.19
N THR A 55 33.25 -13.39 0.90
CA THR A 55 34.39 -12.92 0.11
C THR A 55 34.56 -11.42 0.40
N PRO A 56 35.74 -10.98 0.88
CA PRO A 56 35.99 -9.56 1.06
C PRO A 56 36.53 -8.98 -0.27
N SER A 57 35.83 -8.03 -0.85
CA SER A 57 36.43 -7.09 -1.80
C SER A 57 36.07 -5.66 -1.39
N ALA A 58 36.88 -5.10 -0.50
CA ALA A 58 36.96 -3.66 -0.27
C ALA A 58 38.43 -3.25 -0.33
N THR A 59 38.75 -2.36 -1.25
CA THR A 59 39.98 -1.57 -1.25
C THR A 59 40.09 -0.80 0.08
N PRO A 60 41.25 -0.79 0.75
CA PRO A 60 41.39 -0.13 2.04
C PRO A 60 41.73 1.35 1.84
N ASN A 61 40.92 2.24 2.40
CA ASN A 61 41.33 3.46 3.09
C ASN A 61 40.10 4.29 3.46
N GLU A 62 39.56 4.08 4.67
CA GLU A 62 38.99 5.15 5.48
C GLU A 62 38.84 4.68 6.93
N ILE A 63 39.27 5.52 7.86
CA ILE A 63 39.37 5.22 9.29
C ILE A 63 37.96 5.26 9.87
N ALA A 64 37.35 4.09 10.08
CA ALA A 64 36.09 3.97 10.81
C ALA A 64 36.35 4.10 12.32
N ILE A 65 35.75 5.11 12.95
CA ILE A 65 35.68 5.26 14.40
C ILE A 65 34.76 4.14 14.94
N PRO A 66 35.14 3.39 15.99
CA PRO A 66 34.30 2.32 16.50
C PRO A 66 33.08 2.88 17.25
N ALA A 67 31.89 2.44 16.87
CA ALA A 67 30.65 2.68 17.61
C ALA A 67 30.71 2.01 19.00
N PRO A 68 30.08 2.59 20.04
CA PRO A 68 30.00 1.98 21.36
C PRO A 68 29.27 0.63 21.32
N SER A 69 29.74 -0.33 22.12
CA SER A 69 29.21 -1.70 22.20
C SER A 69 27.69 -1.73 22.39
N PRO A 70 26.90 -2.39 21.52
CA PRO A 70 25.45 -2.39 21.64
C PRO A 70 25.00 -3.25 22.82
N SER A 71 23.99 -2.79 23.56
CA SER A 71 23.11 -3.70 24.30
C SER A 71 22.62 -4.80 23.34
N PRO A 72 22.32 -6.02 23.83
CA PRO A 72 21.79 -7.06 22.96
C PRO A 72 20.56 -6.52 22.19
N ASN A 73 20.60 -6.54 20.86
CA ASN A 73 19.44 -6.13 20.07
C ASN A 73 18.31 -7.16 20.33
N ASN A 74 17.32 -6.76 21.13
CA ASN A 74 16.19 -7.61 21.49
C ASN A 74 15.23 -7.88 20.30
N TYR A 75 15.38 -7.12 19.21
CA TYR A 75 14.54 -7.15 18.02
C TYR A 75 15.40 -7.33 16.75
N PRO A 76 16.11 -8.46 16.59
CA PRO A 76 17.00 -8.67 15.44
C PRO A 76 16.27 -8.80 14.10
N ALA A 77 14.95 -8.98 14.12
CA ALA A 77 14.11 -9.01 12.91
C ALA A 77 13.73 -7.61 12.39
N ALA A 78 13.87 -6.58 13.22
CA ALA A 78 13.35 -5.25 12.91
C ALA A 78 14.19 -4.54 11.84
N SER A 79 13.52 -3.98 10.83
CA SER A 79 14.10 -3.12 9.78
C SER A 79 15.23 -3.75 8.95
N HIS A 80 15.44 -5.07 9.06
CA HIS A 80 16.47 -5.76 8.28
C HIS A 80 16.07 -5.80 6.80
N VAL A 81 16.97 -5.48 5.87
CA VAL A 81 16.69 -5.65 4.44
C VAL A 81 16.60 -7.14 4.12
N PRO A 82 15.53 -7.63 3.46
CA PRO A 82 15.44 -9.02 3.08
C PRO A 82 16.59 -9.51 2.20
N ASP A 83 16.85 -10.81 2.18
CA ASP A 83 17.69 -11.44 1.18
C ASP A 83 17.05 -11.25 -0.22
N SER A 84 17.90 -11.02 -1.23
CA SER A 84 17.45 -10.86 -2.62
C SER A 84 17.67 -12.15 -3.42
N LYS A 85 16.94 -12.34 -4.52
CA LYS A 85 17.16 -13.50 -5.40
C LYS A 85 18.60 -13.53 -5.94
N PRO A 86 19.32 -14.66 -5.84
CA PRO A 86 20.69 -14.76 -6.34
C PRO A 86 20.84 -14.35 -7.80
N GLY A 87 21.93 -13.65 -8.13
CA GLY A 87 22.27 -13.25 -9.51
C GLY A 87 21.57 -11.97 -10.00
N TRP A 88 20.75 -11.31 -9.18
CA TRP A 88 20.05 -10.09 -9.56
C TRP A 88 20.99 -8.98 -10.08
N GLN A 89 22.22 -8.90 -9.56
CA GLN A 89 23.21 -7.89 -9.93
C GLN A 89 23.59 -7.96 -11.42
N GLU A 90 23.48 -9.13 -12.05
CA GLU A 90 23.79 -9.30 -13.48
C GLU A 90 22.86 -8.47 -14.38
N PHE A 91 21.62 -8.24 -13.93
CA PHE A 91 20.55 -7.61 -14.70
C PHE A 91 20.23 -6.17 -14.28
N LEU A 92 21.18 -5.53 -13.58
CA LEU A 92 21.09 -4.11 -13.22
C LEU A 92 20.96 -3.23 -14.46
N THR A 93 21.84 -3.41 -15.44
CA THR A 93 21.83 -2.67 -16.71
C THR A 93 21.65 -3.58 -17.94
N LYS A 94 21.56 -4.89 -17.73
CA LYS A 94 21.32 -5.87 -18.79
C LYS A 94 19.89 -6.36 -18.72
N VAL A 95 19.34 -6.67 -19.88
CA VAL A 95 18.02 -7.32 -19.99
C VAL A 95 18.13 -8.74 -19.43
N ASP A 96 17.19 -9.11 -18.56
CA ASP A 96 17.03 -10.52 -18.15
C ASP A 96 16.62 -11.33 -19.40
N PRO A 97 17.42 -12.29 -19.88
CA PRO A 97 17.09 -13.06 -21.08
C PRO A 97 15.82 -13.92 -20.91
N THR A 98 15.38 -14.12 -19.67
CA THR A 98 14.13 -14.80 -19.32
C THR A 98 12.99 -13.84 -18.99
N GLY A 99 13.22 -12.53 -19.10
CA GLY A 99 12.24 -11.48 -18.82
C GLY A 99 10.97 -11.66 -19.65
N ALA A 100 9.82 -11.44 -19.03
CA ALA A 100 8.55 -11.52 -19.72
C ALA A 100 8.40 -10.40 -20.76
N LYS A 101 7.46 -10.57 -21.70
CA LYS A 101 6.98 -9.53 -22.60
C LYS A 101 5.56 -9.17 -22.21
N ASP A 102 5.20 -7.88 -22.26
CA ASP A 102 3.82 -7.48 -22.04
C ASP A 102 2.91 -7.94 -23.19
N GLU A 103 1.59 -8.03 -22.95
CA GLU A 103 0.65 -8.54 -23.95
C GLU A 103 0.81 -7.87 -25.35
N PRO A 104 1.00 -6.54 -25.48
CA PRO A 104 1.27 -5.87 -26.76
C PRO A 104 2.51 -6.36 -27.52
N ASP A 105 3.64 -6.65 -26.83
CA ASP A 105 4.86 -7.15 -27.48
C ASP A 105 4.78 -8.68 -27.71
N GLY A 106 4.29 -9.40 -26.71
CA GLY A 106 4.15 -10.85 -26.71
C GLY A 106 3.09 -11.38 -27.68
N GLY A 107 2.06 -10.58 -27.99
CA GLY A 107 0.94 -10.96 -28.85
C GLY A 107 0.04 -12.03 -28.24
N ARG A 108 0.06 -12.17 -26.90
CA ARG A 108 -0.80 -13.10 -26.17
C ARG A 108 -0.95 -12.70 -24.71
N THR A 109 -2.05 -13.12 -24.10
CA THR A 109 -2.24 -13.05 -22.65
C THR A 109 -1.39 -14.10 -21.92
N ALA A 110 -1.24 -13.96 -20.60
CA ALA A 110 -0.59 -14.95 -19.75
C ALA A 110 -1.25 -16.35 -19.81
N GLN A 111 -2.54 -16.43 -20.15
CA GLN A 111 -3.27 -17.70 -20.35
C GLN A 111 -3.16 -18.24 -21.79
N GLY A 112 -2.41 -17.56 -22.66
CA GLY A 112 -2.15 -17.98 -24.03
C GLY A 112 -3.19 -17.55 -25.05
N THR A 113 -4.15 -16.69 -24.69
CA THR A 113 -5.11 -16.15 -25.67
C THR A 113 -4.40 -15.17 -26.60
N PRO A 114 -4.48 -15.33 -27.93
CA PRO A 114 -3.88 -14.37 -28.87
C PRO A 114 -4.44 -12.96 -28.69
N VAL A 115 -3.54 -11.97 -28.69
CA VAL A 115 -3.88 -10.55 -28.78
C VAL A 115 -3.08 -9.92 -29.91
N GLU A 116 -3.59 -8.82 -30.47
CA GLU A 116 -2.93 -8.10 -31.54
C GLU A 116 -1.64 -7.43 -31.03
N LYS A 117 -0.56 -7.59 -31.79
CA LYS A 117 0.69 -6.91 -31.47
C LYS A 117 0.55 -5.42 -31.69
N ARG A 118 1.06 -4.63 -30.75
CA ARG A 118 1.02 -3.17 -30.79
C ARG A 118 2.40 -2.60 -30.48
N ILE A 119 2.66 -1.41 -31.00
CA ILE A 119 3.85 -0.59 -30.75
C ILE A 119 3.43 0.70 -30.06
N GLU A 120 4.40 1.53 -29.68
CA GLU A 120 4.19 2.76 -28.92
C GLU A 120 3.24 3.73 -29.65
N GLU A 121 3.32 3.81 -30.97
CA GLU A 121 2.46 4.64 -31.82
C GLU A 121 1.00 4.15 -31.85
N CYS A 122 0.71 2.93 -31.38
CA CYS A 122 -0.67 2.46 -31.19
C CYS A 122 -1.39 3.14 -30.02
N PHE A 123 -0.68 3.90 -29.18
CA PHE A 123 -1.23 4.48 -27.96
C PHE A 123 -1.10 6.01 -27.93
N PRO A 124 -1.61 6.73 -28.94
CA PRO A 124 -1.57 8.19 -28.92
C PRO A 124 -2.28 8.74 -27.68
N ALA A 125 -1.75 9.85 -27.14
CA ALA A 125 -2.36 10.52 -26.01
C ALA A 125 -3.52 11.41 -26.47
N GLU A 126 -4.62 11.37 -25.73
CA GLU A 126 -5.80 12.22 -25.92
C GLU A 126 -5.43 13.71 -25.88
N PRO A 127 -5.52 14.46 -26.99
CA PRO A 127 -5.09 15.85 -27.07
C PRO A 127 -6.20 16.86 -26.75
N ARG A 128 -7.47 16.43 -26.69
CA ARG A 128 -8.60 17.31 -26.39
C ARG A 128 -8.60 17.73 -24.93
N ASN A 129 -9.01 18.97 -24.65
CA ASN A 129 -9.17 19.47 -23.29
C ASN A 129 -10.49 18.95 -22.66
N LEU A 130 -10.51 17.66 -22.31
CA LEU A 130 -11.71 16.95 -21.85
C LEU A 130 -12.05 17.23 -20.37
N PHE A 131 -11.06 17.59 -19.56
CA PHE A 131 -11.19 17.81 -18.12
C PHE A 131 -10.98 19.26 -17.70
N TRP A 132 -11.30 20.22 -18.58
CA TRP A 132 -11.15 21.66 -18.34
C TRP A 132 -11.90 22.18 -17.09
N GLN A 133 -12.90 21.45 -16.60
CA GLN A 133 -13.61 21.77 -15.36
C GLN A 133 -12.94 21.18 -14.12
N VAL A 134 -12.06 20.19 -14.25
CA VAL A 134 -11.33 19.59 -13.12
C VAL A 134 -10.09 20.43 -12.84
N ASP A 135 -9.67 20.51 -11.58
CA ASP A 135 -8.48 21.27 -11.15
C ASP A 135 -8.57 22.78 -11.42
N GLN A 136 -9.76 23.37 -11.25
CA GLN A 136 -9.90 24.82 -11.34
C GLN A 136 -9.04 25.54 -10.30
N ILE A 137 -8.46 26.66 -10.71
CA ILE A 137 -7.52 27.43 -9.89
C ILE A 137 -8.11 28.79 -9.51
N ALA A 138 -7.73 29.32 -8.36
CA ALA A 138 -8.19 30.62 -7.85
C ALA A 138 -7.47 31.80 -8.53
N SER A 139 -7.69 31.95 -9.84
CA SER A 139 -6.97 32.88 -10.72
C SER A 139 -7.83 34.06 -11.22
N GLY A 140 -9.15 34.03 -11.00
CA GLY A 140 -10.06 35.09 -11.40
C GLY A 140 -10.13 36.27 -10.41
N PRO A 141 -10.79 37.39 -10.80
CA PRO A 141 -10.97 38.54 -9.93
C PRO A 141 -11.54 38.17 -8.54
N GLY A 142 -10.88 38.64 -7.49
CA GLY A 142 -11.25 38.33 -6.10
C GLY A 142 -11.04 36.87 -5.69
N GLY A 143 -10.23 36.11 -6.43
CA GLY A 143 -9.92 34.70 -6.19
C GLY A 143 -10.96 33.72 -6.72
N LYS A 144 -11.77 34.12 -7.72
CA LYS A 144 -12.76 33.23 -8.34
C LYS A 144 -12.06 32.07 -9.05
N LEU A 145 -12.59 30.86 -8.88
CA LEU A 145 -12.09 29.68 -9.59
C LEU A 145 -12.32 29.79 -11.11
N GLN A 146 -11.31 29.39 -11.88
CA GLN A 146 -11.33 29.35 -13.33
C GLN A 146 -10.62 28.07 -13.83
N PRO A 147 -10.95 27.59 -15.04
CA PRO A 147 -10.17 26.56 -15.72
C PRO A 147 -8.69 26.94 -15.83
N ILE A 148 -7.82 25.93 -15.87
CA ILE A 148 -6.39 26.12 -16.14
C ILE A 148 -6.23 26.77 -17.53
N ASN A 149 -5.42 27.83 -17.59
CA ASN A 149 -4.98 28.39 -18.86
C ASN A 149 -3.86 27.52 -19.44
N TYR A 150 -4.00 27.01 -20.66
CA TYR A 150 -2.92 26.25 -21.29
C TYR A 150 -2.08 27.10 -22.25
N ASP A 151 -2.52 28.32 -22.56
CA ASP A 151 -1.77 29.31 -23.34
C ASP A 151 -0.69 29.95 -22.44
N LEU A 152 0.53 29.42 -22.52
CA LEU A 152 1.68 29.80 -21.71
C LEU A 152 2.34 31.07 -22.23
N ASP A 153 2.42 31.24 -23.55
CA ASP A 153 3.05 32.41 -24.16
C ASP A 153 2.10 33.62 -24.31
N GLY A 154 0.79 33.39 -24.17
CA GLY A 154 -0.28 34.37 -24.19
C GLY A 154 -0.56 34.96 -25.57
N ASP A 155 -0.33 34.19 -26.64
CA ASP A 155 -0.63 34.59 -28.02
C ASP A 155 -2.12 34.37 -28.41
N GLY A 156 -2.92 33.80 -27.49
CA GLY A 156 -4.32 33.49 -27.67
C GLY A 156 -4.59 32.14 -28.35
N LYS A 157 -3.56 31.29 -28.48
CA LYS A 157 -3.63 29.96 -29.08
C LYS A 157 -3.01 28.93 -28.12
N ILE A 158 -3.20 27.66 -28.44
CA ILE A 158 -2.57 26.55 -27.73
C ILE A 158 -1.77 25.77 -28.76
N SER A 159 -0.45 25.97 -28.75
CA SER A 159 0.51 25.21 -29.53
C SER A 159 0.46 23.71 -29.21
N ASP A 160 1.05 22.89 -30.09
CA ASP A 160 1.14 21.46 -29.81
C ASP A 160 1.99 21.14 -28.56
N GLU A 161 2.99 21.98 -28.28
CA GLU A 161 3.85 21.87 -27.10
C GLU A 161 3.09 22.19 -25.81
N GLU A 162 2.33 23.28 -25.77
CA GLU A 162 1.48 23.65 -24.63
C GLU A 162 0.41 22.59 -24.34
N ARG A 163 -0.11 21.97 -25.41
CA ARG A 163 -1.08 20.87 -25.32
C ARG A 163 -0.52 19.63 -24.63
N ASN A 164 0.78 19.52 -24.42
CA ASN A 164 1.35 18.44 -23.61
C ASN A 164 0.83 18.46 -22.17
N ALA A 165 0.52 19.62 -21.60
CA ALA A 165 -0.09 19.69 -20.27
C ALA A 165 -1.54 19.15 -20.28
N ILE A 166 -2.30 19.37 -21.35
CA ILE A 166 -3.64 18.76 -21.54
C ILE A 166 -3.51 17.24 -21.64
N ARG A 167 -2.58 16.75 -22.48
CA ARG A 167 -2.27 15.30 -22.59
C ARG A 167 -1.84 14.71 -21.24
N GLY A 168 -1.15 15.49 -20.42
CA GLY A 168 -0.71 15.12 -19.08
C GLY A 168 -1.89 14.94 -18.13
N GLN A 169 -2.80 15.92 -18.06
CA GLN A 169 -4.02 15.81 -17.24
C GLN A 169 -4.87 14.62 -17.69
N ASN A 170 -5.08 14.45 -19.00
CA ASN A 170 -5.81 13.29 -19.55
C ASN A 170 -5.14 11.97 -19.19
N THR A 171 -3.81 11.90 -19.25
CA THR A 171 -3.03 10.72 -18.88
C THR A 171 -3.21 10.41 -17.39
N TRP A 172 -3.08 11.41 -16.50
CA TRP A 172 -3.27 11.24 -15.07
C TRP A 172 -4.65 10.69 -14.69
N ILE A 173 -5.69 11.09 -15.43
CA ILE A 173 -7.07 10.71 -15.15
C ILE A 173 -7.50 9.40 -15.83
N LEU A 174 -6.97 9.08 -17.01
CA LEU A 174 -7.51 7.97 -17.84
C LEU A 174 -6.53 6.82 -18.08
N TRP A 175 -5.22 7.05 -18.06
CA TRP A 175 -4.25 6.05 -18.49
C TRP A 175 -4.04 4.97 -17.44
N GLY A 176 -4.17 3.69 -17.82
CA GLY A 176 -3.92 2.55 -16.93
C GLY A 176 -2.66 1.75 -17.24
N GLU A 177 -1.95 2.06 -18.33
CA GLU A 177 -0.66 1.44 -18.68
C GLU A 177 -0.67 -0.10 -18.75
N GLY A 178 -1.77 -0.70 -19.20
CA GLY A 178 -1.89 -2.15 -19.31
C GLY A 178 -2.11 -2.87 -17.98
N ASN A 179 -2.32 -2.14 -16.88
CA ASN A 179 -2.48 -2.74 -15.56
C ASN A 179 -3.78 -3.53 -15.37
N GLU A 180 -4.70 -3.49 -16.34
CA GLU A 180 -5.88 -4.33 -16.34
C GLU A 180 -5.54 -5.82 -16.32
N THR A 181 -4.36 -6.19 -16.83
CA THR A 181 -3.85 -7.57 -16.73
C THR A 181 -3.54 -7.94 -15.28
N PHE A 182 -2.93 -7.04 -14.51
CA PHE A 182 -2.66 -7.25 -13.09
C PHE A 182 -3.95 -7.34 -12.27
N TRP A 183 -4.86 -6.38 -12.43
CA TRP A 183 -6.11 -6.37 -11.66
C TRP A 183 -7.05 -7.50 -12.06
N GLY A 184 -7.03 -7.92 -13.33
CA GLY A 184 -7.66 -9.16 -13.78
C GLY A 184 -7.09 -10.39 -13.07
N TRP A 185 -5.77 -10.54 -13.07
CA TRP A 185 -5.07 -11.62 -12.36
C TRP A 185 -5.37 -11.63 -10.86
N LEU A 186 -5.39 -10.45 -10.22
CA LEU A 186 -5.62 -10.33 -8.79
C LEU A 186 -7.04 -10.74 -8.37
N GLN A 187 -8.05 -10.48 -9.19
CA GLN A 187 -9.41 -10.97 -8.92
C GLN A 187 -9.52 -12.50 -9.03
N GLU A 188 -8.69 -13.12 -9.87
CA GLU A 188 -8.67 -14.57 -10.07
C GLU A 188 -7.78 -15.30 -9.06
N ARG A 189 -6.71 -14.66 -8.58
CA ARG A 189 -5.63 -15.28 -7.77
C ARG A 189 -5.42 -14.65 -6.39
N GLY A 190 -6.08 -13.54 -6.10
CA GLY A 190 -5.96 -12.76 -4.87
C GLY A 190 -6.68 -13.36 -3.67
N TYR A 191 -6.69 -14.68 -3.53
CA TYR A 191 -7.22 -15.42 -2.38
C TYR A 191 -8.68 -15.10 -1.98
N GLY A 192 -9.50 -14.67 -2.94
CA GLY A 192 -10.88 -14.28 -2.68
C GLY A 192 -11.00 -13.02 -1.81
N LEU A 193 -10.02 -12.11 -1.87
CA LEU A 193 -10.03 -10.84 -1.16
C LEU A 193 -10.85 -9.77 -1.89
N ILE A 194 -10.75 -9.72 -3.22
CA ILE A 194 -11.29 -8.64 -4.05
C ILE A 194 -12.02 -9.12 -5.30
N ASP A 195 -13.06 -8.39 -5.67
CA ASP A 195 -13.62 -8.38 -7.02
C ASP A 195 -14.10 -6.95 -7.37
N PHE A 196 -13.46 -6.30 -8.34
CA PHE A 196 -13.82 -4.93 -8.72
C PHE A 196 -15.17 -4.88 -9.43
N LEU A 197 -15.65 -5.95 -10.07
CA LEU A 197 -16.99 -5.94 -10.67
C LEU A 197 -18.09 -5.99 -9.59
N ILE A 198 -17.77 -6.49 -8.39
CA ILE A 198 -18.63 -6.36 -7.21
C ILE A 198 -18.53 -4.94 -6.62
N LEU A 199 -17.34 -4.35 -6.59
CA LEU A 199 -17.15 -2.94 -6.18
C LEU A 199 -17.99 -1.99 -7.06
N LEU A 200 -18.07 -2.31 -8.35
CA LEU A 200 -18.80 -1.54 -9.35
C LEU A 200 -20.30 -1.85 -9.40
N ASP A 201 -20.84 -2.64 -8.46
CA ASP A 201 -22.28 -2.91 -8.37
C ASP A 201 -23.07 -1.59 -8.36
N SER A 202 -23.80 -1.34 -9.44
CA SER A 202 -24.52 -0.09 -9.65
C SER A 202 -25.58 0.15 -8.57
N ARG A 203 -26.07 -0.90 -7.92
CA ARG A 203 -27.02 -0.78 -6.81
C ARG A 203 -26.44 -0.01 -5.62
N GLN A 204 -25.11 -0.01 -5.46
CA GLN A 204 -24.38 0.70 -4.41
C GLN A 204 -23.99 2.13 -4.76
N ARG A 205 -24.27 2.61 -5.99
CA ARG A 205 -23.79 3.92 -6.49
C ARG A 205 -24.03 5.08 -5.53
N GLU A 206 -25.21 5.16 -4.91
CA GLU A 206 -25.62 6.25 -4.01
C GLU A 206 -24.96 6.23 -2.62
N HIS A 207 -24.06 5.28 -2.39
CA HIS A 207 -23.39 5.08 -1.10
C HIS A 207 -21.87 4.93 -1.25
N ARG A 208 -21.34 5.02 -2.49
CA ARG A 208 -19.93 4.74 -2.78
C ARG A 208 -19.00 5.76 -2.13
N PHE A 209 -19.39 7.03 -2.11
CA PHE A 209 -18.60 8.05 -1.42
C PHE A 209 -18.69 7.86 0.09
N ARG A 210 -19.90 7.71 0.64
CA ARG A 210 -20.11 7.55 2.09
C ARG A 210 -19.38 6.34 2.66
N ASP A 211 -19.43 5.20 1.97
CA ASP A 211 -18.95 3.92 2.51
C ASP A 211 -17.50 3.59 2.12
N ALA A 212 -16.97 4.26 1.08
CA ALA A 212 -15.65 3.93 0.53
C ALA A 212 -14.83 5.12 0.03
N GLY A 213 -15.39 6.34 0.04
CA GLY A 213 -14.77 7.54 -0.54
C GLY A 213 -14.59 7.48 -2.05
N LEU A 214 -15.23 6.55 -2.75
CA LEU A 214 -15.08 6.41 -4.20
C LEU A 214 -15.86 7.52 -4.92
N ILE A 215 -15.23 8.14 -5.91
CA ILE A 215 -15.82 9.22 -6.68
C ILE A 215 -16.62 8.65 -7.85
N ASN A 216 -17.93 8.87 -7.83
CA ASN A 216 -18.79 8.56 -8.95
C ASN A 216 -18.45 9.43 -10.16
N GLN A 217 -18.34 8.83 -11.34
CA GLN A 217 -18.11 9.56 -12.59
C GLN A 217 -19.34 10.45 -12.91
N PRO A 218 -19.15 11.77 -13.14
CA PRO A 218 -20.21 12.63 -13.62
C PRO A 218 -20.74 12.19 -14.99
N GLY A 219 -22.05 12.33 -15.22
CA GLY A 219 -22.71 11.90 -16.47
C GLY A 219 -23.11 10.42 -16.52
N MET A 220 -22.91 9.67 -15.43
CA MET A 220 -23.40 8.30 -15.26
C MET A 220 -24.51 8.22 -14.21
N THR A 221 -25.39 7.24 -14.35
CA THR A 221 -26.55 7.03 -13.48
C THR A 221 -26.66 5.58 -13.00
N LYS A 222 -27.38 5.42 -11.88
CA LYS A 222 -27.67 4.15 -11.23
C LYS A 222 -28.49 3.24 -12.15
N GLN A 223 -28.20 1.95 -12.13
CA GLN A 223 -28.89 0.91 -12.88
C GLN A 223 -29.23 -0.24 -11.93
N THR A 224 -30.51 -0.48 -11.66
CA THR A 224 -30.97 -1.55 -10.75
C THR A 224 -31.93 -2.53 -11.40
N ASP A 225 -32.27 -2.33 -12.67
CA ASP A 225 -33.21 -3.15 -13.43
C ASP A 225 -32.54 -4.48 -13.84
N PRO A 226 -33.00 -5.64 -13.33
CA PRO A 226 -32.41 -6.94 -13.68
C PRO A 226 -32.44 -7.28 -15.17
N ALA A 227 -33.37 -6.68 -15.94
CA ALA A 227 -33.51 -6.91 -17.37
C ALA A 227 -32.43 -6.20 -18.21
N LYS A 228 -31.76 -5.20 -17.64
CA LYS A 228 -30.67 -4.45 -18.31
C LYS A 228 -29.28 -4.86 -17.80
N ARG A 229 -29.18 -5.98 -17.07
CA ARG A 229 -27.90 -6.54 -16.64
C ARG A 229 -27.05 -6.92 -17.86
N ILE A 230 -25.79 -6.49 -17.86
CA ILE A 230 -24.83 -6.87 -18.90
C ILE A 230 -24.10 -8.12 -18.42
N LEU A 231 -24.36 -9.27 -19.05
CA LEU A 231 -23.79 -10.56 -18.65
C LEU A 231 -24.02 -10.90 -17.16
N GLY A 232 -25.17 -10.48 -16.60
CA GLY A 232 -25.50 -10.70 -15.18
C GLY A 232 -24.97 -9.62 -14.22
N LEU A 233 -24.27 -8.61 -14.72
CA LEU A 233 -23.70 -7.51 -13.93
C LEU A 233 -24.63 -6.28 -13.90
N TYR A 234 -24.73 -5.64 -12.74
CA TYR A 234 -25.32 -4.30 -12.59
C TYR A 234 -24.21 -3.25 -12.76
N LEU A 235 -24.11 -2.66 -13.95
CA LEU A 235 -23.14 -1.62 -14.27
C LEU A 235 -23.85 -0.28 -14.46
N ASP A 236 -23.22 0.80 -13.99
CA ASP A 236 -23.71 2.16 -14.17
C ASP A 236 -23.95 2.45 -15.67
N GLN A 237 -24.98 3.24 -15.98
CA GLN A 237 -25.38 3.55 -17.35
C GLN A 237 -25.15 5.03 -17.68
N ALA A 238 -25.11 5.36 -18.96
CA ALA A 238 -25.06 6.76 -19.40
C ALA A 238 -26.32 7.52 -18.95
N ASP A 239 -26.15 8.73 -18.40
CA ASP A 239 -27.25 9.70 -18.22
C ASP A 239 -27.45 10.50 -19.51
N GLY A 240 -27.92 9.82 -20.57
CA GLY A 240 -28.06 10.38 -21.91
C GLY A 240 -26.73 10.93 -22.43
N ASP A 241 -26.77 12.11 -23.09
CA ASP A 241 -25.58 12.76 -23.67
C ASP A 241 -24.67 13.44 -22.64
N LYS A 242 -25.02 13.39 -21.34
CA LYS A 242 -24.17 13.98 -20.28
C LYS A 242 -22.90 13.17 -20.03
N ILE A 243 -22.87 11.91 -20.44
CA ILE A 243 -21.67 11.05 -20.32
C ILE A 243 -20.54 11.51 -21.24
N ALA A 244 -20.85 12.17 -22.35
CA ALA A 244 -19.84 12.60 -23.30
C ALA A 244 -18.91 13.64 -22.65
N LEU A 245 -17.60 13.38 -22.68
CA LEU A 245 -16.59 14.34 -22.30
C LEU A 245 -16.54 15.44 -23.37
N LYS A 246 -16.83 16.68 -22.95
CA LYS A 246 -16.98 17.82 -23.86
C LYS A 246 -15.79 18.75 -23.75
N SER A 247 -15.33 19.22 -24.90
CA SER A 247 -14.40 20.35 -25.00
C SER A 247 -14.97 21.62 -24.34
N PRO A 248 -14.12 22.61 -24.01
CA PRO A 248 -14.55 23.86 -23.40
C PRO A 248 -15.60 24.62 -24.24
N PRO A 249 -16.47 25.43 -23.59
CA PRO A 249 -17.35 26.35 -24.30
C PRO A 249 -16.53 27.31 -25.17
N GLY A 250 -16.82 27.34 -26.47
CA GLY A 250 -16.04 28.07 -27.47
C GLY A 250 -15.31 27.16 -28.46
N GLY A 251 -15.10 25.88 -28.12
CA GLY A 251 -14.40 24.90 -28.94
C GLY A 251 -12.96 24.67 -28.49
N ASP A 252 -12.34 23.61 -29.01
CA ASP A 252 -10.92 23.29 -28.79
C ASP A 252 -10.23 23.25 -30.15
N PHE A 253 -9.22 24.09 -30.34
CA PHE A 253 -8.57 24.34 -31.62
C PHE A 253 -7.06 24.20 -31.50
N ASP A 254 -6.42 23.72 -32.55
CA ASP A 254 -4.96 23.77 -32.67
C ASP A 254 -4.45 25.21 -32.97
N GLU A 255 -3.13 25.38 -33.01
CA GLU A 255 -2.45 26.66 -33.31
C GLU A 255 -2.83 27.28 -34.67
N ASN A 256 -3.37 26.47 -35.58
CA ASN A 256 -3.83 26.89 -36.90
C ASN A 256 -5.34 27.19 -36.93
N GLY A 257 -6.02 27.15 -35.78
CA GLY A 257 -7.45 27.39 -35.66
C GLY A 257 -8.33 26.23 -36.16
N LYS A 258 -7.75 25.03 -36.34
CA LYS A 258 -8.52 23.85 -36.76
C LYS A 258 -9.11 23.16 -35.53
N PRO A 259 -10.42 22.81 -35.54
CA PRO A 259 -11.05 22.18 -34.39
C PRO A 259 -10.56 20.75 -34.17
N ILE A 260 -10.36 20.38 -32.91
CA ILE A 260 -9.95 19.04 -32.48
C ILE A 260 -11.20 18.29 -32.02
N LEU A 261 -11.82 17.57 -32.96
CA LEU A 261 -13.19 17.05 -32.79
C LEU A 261 -13.28 15.63 -32.23
N GLY A 262 -12.21 14.85 -32.27
CA GLY A 262 -12.27 13.42 -31.95
C GLY A 262 -10.97 12.88 -31.35
N PRO A 263 -11.00 11.64 -30.86
CA PRO A 263 -9.80 10.98 -30.35
C PRO A 263 -8.74 10.90 -31.45
N PRO A 264 -7.46 10.87 -31.07
CA PRO A 264 -6.36 10.75 -32.03
C PRO A 264 -6.47 9.41 -32.76
N GLN A 265 -6.22 9.40 -34.07
CA GLN A 265 -6.20 8.16 -34.85
C GLN A 265 -4.82 7.51 -34.76
N ALA A 266 -4.80 6.20 -34.54
CA ALA A 266 -3.58 5.41 -34.71
C ALA A 266 -3.07 5.49 -36.16
N PRO A 267 -1.75 5.33 -36.40
CA PRO A 267 -1.21 5.37 -37.75
C PRO A 267 -1.82 4.32 -38.69
N PRO A 268 -1.68 4.48 -40.02
CA PRO A 268 -2.13 3.47 -40.98
C PRO A 268 -1.48 2.10 -40.75
N GLY A 269 -2.27 1.02 -40.83
CA GLY A 269 -1.80 -0.36 -40.65
C GLY A 269 -1.90 -0.90 -39.21
N HIS A 270 -2.42 -0.09 -38.29
CA HIS A 270 -2.60 -0.50 -36.89
C HIS A 270 -3.82 -1.41 -36.70
N PRO A 271 -3.75 -2.39 -35.76
CA PRO A 271 -4.88 -3.25 -35.45
C PRO A 271 -6.07 -2.44 -34.93
N LYS A 272 -7.27 -2.76 -35.44
CA LYS A 272 -8.53 -2.10 -35.02
C LYS A 272 -9.13 -2.62 -33.71
N TYR A 273 -8.60 -3.72 -33.19
CA TYR A 273 -9.11 -4.40 -32.01
C TYR A 273 -7.93 -4.95 -31.20
N ILE A 274 -8.11 -5.11 -29.90
CA ILE A 274 -7.10 -5.74 -29.01
C ILE A 274 -6.95 -7.23 -29.32
N PHE A 275 -8.02 -7.91 -29.72
CA PHE A 275 -8.03 -9.34 -30.05
C PHE A 275 -9.19 -9.65 -30.99
N LYS A 276 -9.15 -10.83 -31.63
CA LYS A 276 -10.26 -11.36 -32.43
C LYS A 276 -11.31 -12.04 -31.53
N PRO A 277 -12.58 -11.61 -31.53
CA PRO A 277 -13.64 -12.29 -30.78
C PRO A 277 -13.95 -13.69 -31.33
N GLY A 278 -14.18 -14.65 -30.43
CA GLY A 278 -14.64 -16.00 -30.80
C GLY A 278 -16.15 -16.09 -31.01
N ASP A 279 -16.91 -15.17 -30.42
CA ASP A 279 -18.35 -14.96 -30.68
C ASP A 279 -18.58 -13.47 -30.96
N GLN A 280 -18.55 -13.12 -32.24
CA GLN A 280 -18.62 -11.74 -32.70
C GLN A 280 -19.95 -11.08 -32.30
N ALA A 281 -21.07 -11.78 -32.46
CA ALA A 281 -22.39 -11.24 -32.18
C ALA A 281 -22.57 -10.95 -30.69
N LEU A 282 -22.13 -11.86 -29.82
CA LEU A 282 -22.14 -11.63 -28.38
C LEU A 282 -21.27 -10.43 -28.01
N TYR A 283 -20.02 -10.39 -28.51
CA TYR A 283 -19.10 -9.29 -28.24
C TYR A 283 -19.69 -7.94 -28.64
N GLU A 284 -20.15 -7.79 -29.89
CA GLU A 284 -20.75 -6.55 -30.38
C GLU A 284 -21.98 -6.14 -29.57
N SER A 285 -22.84 -7.11 -29.18
CA SER A 285 -24.03 -6.82 -28.37
C SER A 285 -23.68 -6.31 -26.98
N VAL A 286 -22.60 -6.82 -26.36
CA VAL A 286 -22.14 -6.39 -25.04
C VAL A 286 -21.51 -5.00 -25.14
N ILE A 287 -20.62 -4.78 -26.11
CA ILE A 287 -19.97 -3.48 -26.32
C ILE A 287 -20.98 -2.38 -26.66
N ALA A 288 -22.06 -2.70 -27.38
CA ALA A 288 -23.13 -1.74 -27.67
C ALA A 288 -23.89 -1.26 -26.42
N GLN A 289 -23.89 -2.05 -25.34
CA GLN A 289 -24.57 -1.71 -24.08
C GLN A 289 -23.68 -0.95 -23.10
N LEU A 290 -22.36 -0.92 -23.32
CA LEU A 290 -21.45 -0.17 -22.45
C LEU A 290 -21.56 1.35 -22.71
N PRO A 291 -21.51 2.18 -21.66
CA PRO A 291 -21.54 3.63 -21.82
C PRO A 291 -20.32 4.15 -22.60
N LYS A 292 -20.50 5.25 -23.33
CA LYS A 292 -19.49 5.80 -24.25
C LYS A 292 -19.29 7.30 -24.01
N ASP A 293 -18.17 7.66 -23.39
CA ASP A 293 -17.81 9.04 -23.05
C ASP A 293 -16.95 9.78 -24.10
N GLY A 294 -16.72 9.17 -25.26
CA GLY A 294 -16.06 9.81 -26.41
C GLY A 294 -14.53 9.68 -26.51
N VAL A 295 -13.87 8.89 -25.65
CA VAL A 295 -12.43 8.56 -25.78
C VAL A 295 -12.20 7.29 -26.60
N ASP A 296 -10.94 6.99 -26.91
CA ASP A 296 -10.56 5.70 -27.53
C ASP A 296 -10.63 4.55 -26.50
N TYR A 297 -11.58 3.64 -26.70
CA TYR A 297 -11.83 2.53 -25.77
C TYR A 297 -10.80 1.40 -25.84
N ASP A 298 -10.03 1.30 -26.93
CA ASP A 298 -8.95 0.29 -27.05
C ASP A 298 -7.66 0.74 -26.33
N ILE A 299 -7.58 2.02 -25.99
CA ILE A 299 -6.49 2.64 -25.22
C ILE A 299 -6.90 2.85 -23.75
N TYR A 300 -8.09 3.43 -23.52
CA TYR A 300 -8.51 3.88 -22.19
C TYR A 300 -9.63 3.04 -21.56
N GLY A 301 -10.33 2.22 -22.33
CA GLY A 301 -11.45 1.42 -21.83
C GLY A 301 -12.75 2.19 -21.60
N TYR A 302 -13.80 1.42 -21.34
CA TYR A 302 -15.16 1.95 -21.12
C TYR A 302 -15.31 2.49 -19.70
N PRO A 303 -16.06 3.58 -19.48
CA PRO A 303 -16.25 4.13 -18.14
C PRO A 303 -17.01 3.12 -17.25
N SER A 304 -16.54 2.94 -16.01
CA SER A 304 -17.10 1.96 -15.09
C SER A 304 -18.24 2.49 -14.19
N GLY A 305 -18.35 3.82 -14.07
CA GLY A 305 -19.16 4.48 -13.05
C GLY A 305 -18.34 5.12 -11.92
N VAL A 306 -17.09 4.70 -11.74
CA VAL A 306 -16.15 5.22 -10.72
C VAL A 306 -14.95 5.85 -11.42
N MET A 307 -14.58 7.06 -10.98
CA MET A 307 -13.44 7.78 -11.52
C MET A 307 -12.14 6.97 -11.35
N GLY A 308 -11.35 6.91 -12.41
CA GLY A 308 -10.09 6.17 -12.46
C GLY A 308 -10.21 4.67 -12.61
N LEU A 309 -11.42 4.08 -12.64
CA LEU A 309 -11.64 2.69 -13.03
C LEU A 309 -12.34 2.60 -14.38
N ARG A 310 -11.80 1.81 -15.30
CA ARG A 310 -12.35 1.62 -16.64
C ARG A 310 -12.40 0.14 -16.99
N LEU A 311 -13.35 -0.28 -17.82
CA LEU A 311 -13.58 -1.67 -18.19
C LEU A 311 -12.95 -1.98 -19.54
N ILE A 312 -12.03 -2.95 -19.56
CA ILE A 312 -11.42 -3.48 -20.78
C ILE A 312 -12.01 -4.88 -21.03
N PRO A 313 -12.55 -5.19 -22.22
CA PRO A 313 -13.03 -6.53 -22.53
C PRO A 313 -11.92 -7.58 -22.37
N ASN A 314 -12.18 -8.65 -21.61
CA ASN A 314 -11.17 -9.65 -21.29
C ASN A 314 -10.93 -10.58 -22.49
N PRO A 315 -9.72 -10.65 -23.08
CA PRO A 315 -9.43 -11.58 -24.16
C PRO A 315 -9.64 -13.04 -23.74
N ASN A 316 -9.33 -13.40 -22.49
CA ASN A 316 -9.54 -14.76 -21.98
C ASN A 316 -11.04 -15.13 -21.84
N PHE A 317 -11.94 -14.17 -21.99
CA PHE A 317 -13.38 -14.39 -22.01
C PHE A 317 -13.93 -14.31 -23.44
N PHE A 318 -13.59 -13.27 -24.20
CA PHE A 318 -14.19 -13.01 -25.51
C PHE A 318 -13.39 -13.57 -26.69
N GLY A 319 -12.12 -13.94 -26.49
CA GLY A 319 -11.21 -14.36 -27.56
C GLY A 319 -11.64 -15.63 -28.31
N ASP A 320 -11.07 -15.78 -29.50
CA ASP A 320 -11.26 -16.93 -30.39
C ASP A 320 -10.40 -18.13 -29.97
N THR A 321 -10.69 -18.68 -28.77
CA THR A 321 -10.03 -19.87 -28.24
C THR A 321 -11.02 -20.82 -27.55
N PRO A 322 -10.72 -22.14 -27.48
CA PRO A 322 -11.53 -23.09 -26.72
C PRO A 322 -11.61 -22.75 -25.22
N ALA A 323 -10.52 -22.22 -24.65
CA ALA A 323 -10.48 -21.80 -23.26
C ALA A 323 -11.44 -20.63 -22.98
N ALA A 324 -11.45 -19.63 -23.88
CA ALA A 324 -12.39 -18.51 -23.78
C ALA A 324 -13.85 -18.96 -23.97
N ALA A 325 -14.12 -19.88 -24.88
CA ALA A 325 -15.46 -20.46 -25.03
C ALA A 325 -15.92 -21.18 -23.74
N LYS A 326 -15.03 -21.93 -23.10
CA LYS A 326 -15.30 -22.58 -21.81
C LYS A 326 -15.52 -21.55 -20.70
N ALA A 327 -14.73 -20.47 -20.66
CA ALA A 327 -14.91 -19.37 -19.72
C ALA A 327 -16.30 -18.72 -19.85
N ARG A 328 -16.76 -18.44 -21.08
CA ARG A 328 -18.10 -17.90 -21.34
C ARG A 328 -19.21 -18.83 -20.87
N ALA A 329 -19.09 -20.12 -21.19
CA ALA A 329 -20.07 -21.13 -20.76
C ALA A 329 -20.12 -21.24 -19.23
N TYR A 330 -18.96 -21.26 -18.57
CA TYR A 330 -18.86 -21.33 -17.12
C TYR A 330 -19.44 -20.08 -16.45
N TRP A 331 -19.13 -18.88 -16.95
CA TRP A 331 -19.74 -17.63 -16.46
C TRP A 331 -21.25 -17.62 -16.64
N LYS A 332 -21.74 -18.05 -17.81
CA LYS A 332 -23.19 -18.12 -18.06
C LYS A 332 -23.87 -19.01 -17.03
N GLU A 333 -23.34 -20.21 -16.80
CA GLU A 333 -23.87 -21.16 -15.81
C GLU A 333 -23.83 -20.59 -14.38
N ARG A 334 -22.69 -20.02 -13.98
CA ARG A 334 -22.42 -19.63 -12.60
C ARG A 334 -22.97 -18.25 -12.23
N VAL A 335 -23.18 -17.35 -13.19
CA VAL A 335 -23.56 -15.95 -12.96
C VAL A 335 -24.88 -15.59 -13.64
N ILE A 336 -25.01 -15.83 -14.95
CA ILE A 336 -26.18 -15.38 -15.71
C ILE A 336 -27.43 -16.20 -15.37
N ASP A 337 -27.28 -17.53 -15.36
CA ASP A 337 -28.38 -18.47 -15.12
C ASP A 337 -28.61 -18.71 -13.62
N ALA A 338 -27.71 -18.22 -12.76
CA ALA A 338 -27.80 -18.38 -11.32
C ALA A 338 -28.95 -17.54 -10.74
N PRO A 339 -29.76 -18.09 -9.81
CA PRO A 339 -30.88 -17.38 -9.23
C PRO A 339 -30.43 -16.27 -8.27
N LYS A 340 -31.24 -15.21 -8.15
CA LYS A 340 -31.11 -14.18 -7.10
C LYS A 340 -29.74 -13.48 -7.04
N ASP A 341 -29.14 -13.19 -8.19
CA ASP A 341 -27.87 -12.46 -8.29
C ASP A 341 -26.75 -13.09 -7.43
N ALA A 342 -26.65 -14.42 -7.49
CA ALA A 342 -25.75 -15.21 -6.64
C ALA A 342 -24.27 -14.77 -6.71
N TYR A 343 -23.84 -14.20 -7.84
CA TYR A 343 -22.50 -13.60 -7.98
C TYR A 343 -22.19 -12.53 -6.94
N TYR A 344 -23.18 -11.77 -6.46
CA TYR A 344 -22.97 -10.72 -5.47
C TYR A 344 -23.13 -11.20 -4.02
N THR A 345 -23.53 -12.45 -3.80
CA THR A 345 -23.94 -12.94 -2.48
C THR A 345 -23.31 -14.26 -2.04
N GLN A 346 -22.74 -15.04 -2.98
CA GLN A 346 -22.18 -16.36 -2.70
C GLN A 346 -20.68 -16.44 -2.99
N ASP A 347 -19.91 -16.71 -1.94
CA ASP A 347 -18.46 -16.95 -1.99
C ASP A 347 -18.05 -18.05 -2.96
N SER A 348 -18.83 -19.12 -3.07
CA SER A 348 -18.60 -20.22 -4.00
C SER A 348 -18.60 -19.82 -5.48
N ILE A 349 -19.11 -18.62 -5.80
CA ILE A 349 -19.13 -18.03 -7.14
C ILE A 349 -18.08 -16.93 -7.24
N TYR A 350 -18.17 -15.86 -6.44
CA TYR A 350 -17.26 -14.72 -6.61
C TYR A 350 -15.82 -15.02 -6.18
N ALA A 351 -15.61 -15.92 -5.22
CA ALA A 351 -14.28 -16.37 -4.80
C ALA A 351 -13.88 -17.68 -5.51
N ASP A 352 -14.18 -17.77 -6.80
CA ASP A 352 -13.82 -18.89 -7.65
C ASP A 352 -12.65 -18.54 -8.60
N PRO A 353 -11.46 -19.14 -8.44
CA PRO A 353 -10.31 -18.88 -9.32
C PRO A 353 -10.52 -19.37 -10.75
N GLN A 354 -11.52 -20.23 -11.01
CA GLN A 354 -11.86 -20.68 -12.37
C GLN A 354 -12.81 -19.74 -13.10
N LEU A 355 -13.42 -18.78 -12.40
CA LEU A 355 -14.39 -17.86 -12.98
C LEU A 355 -13.66 -16.71 -13.68
N ILE A 356 -13.46 -16.80 -14.99
CA ILE A 356 -12.87 -15.70 -15.78
C ILE A 356 -13.91 -14.60 -15.95
N ARG A 357 -13.58 -13.38 -15.52
CA ARG A 357 -14.47 -12.21 -15.59
C ARG A 357 -14.55 -11.69 -17.04
N PRO A 358 -15.72 -11.20 -17.50
CA PRO A 358 -15.87 -10.65 -18.86
C PRO A 358 -15.07 -9.35 -19.06
N PHE A 359 -14.82 -8.59 -18.00
CA PHE A 359 -14.07 -7.33 -18.06
C PHE A 359 -12.89 -7.36 -17.09
N ARG A 360 -11.76 -6.83 -17.55
CA ARG A 360 -10.59 -6.50 -16.73
C ARG A 360 -10.69 -5.01 -16.35
N PRO A 361 -10.68 -4.65 -15.06
CA PRO A 361 -10.62 -3.25 -14.63
C PRO A 361 -9.22 -2.67 -14.89
N SER A 362 -9.16 -1.58 -15.65
CA SER A 362 -7.99 -0.71 -15.79
C SER A 362 -8.06 0.38 -14.72
N MET A 363 -6.94 0.66 -14.05
CA MET A 363 -6.86 1.65 -12.98
C MET A 363 -5.91 2.79 -13.36
N SER A 364 -6.35 4.04 -13.28
CA SER A 364 -5.48 5.21 -13.41
C SER A 364 -5.16 5.83 -12.05
N CYS A 365 -4.21 6.78 -12.02
CA CYS A 365 -3.85 7.50 -10.80
C CYS A 365 -5.04 8.23 -10.15
N ALA A 366 -6.02 8.65 -10.96
CA ALA A 366 -7.23 9.30 -10.45
C ALA A 366 -8.05 8.41 -9.50
N PHE A 367 -7.94 7.08 -9.54
CA PHE A 367 -8.69 6.21 -8.62
C PHE A 367 -8.41 6.53 -7.14
N CYS A 368 -7.16 6.87 -6.83
CA CYS A 368 -6.74 7.31 -5.50
C CYS A 368 -6.65 8.83 -5.39
N HIS A 369 -6.23 9.55 -6.44
CA HIS A 369 -5.91 10.97 -6.33
C HIS A 369 -7.07 11.94 -6.56
N ILE A 370 -8.16 11.51 -7.22
CA ILE A 370 -9.30 12.40 -7.48
C ILE A 370 -10.22 12.48 -6.27
N GLY A 371 -10.53 13.70 -5.83
CA GLY A 371 -11.41 13.93 -4.69
C GLY A 371 -12.16 15.26 -4.76
N PRO A 372 -13.05 15.52 -3.78
CA PRO A 372 -13.78 16.77 -3.67
C PRO A 372 -12.84 17.98 -3.58
N HIS A 373 -13.01 18.96 -4.48
CA HIS A 373 -12.20 20.17 -4.54
C HIS A 373 -12.41 21.03 -3.28
N PRO A 374 -11.39 21.28 -2.44
CA PRO A 374 -11.53 22.06 -1.20
C PRO A 374 -12.11 23.47 -1.37
N LEU A 375 -11.81 24.14 -2.49
CA LEU A 375 -12.35 25.47 -2.80
C LEU A 375 -13.73 25.45 -3.49
N ASN A 376 -14.20 24.29 -3.94
CA ASN A 376 -15.51 24.12 -4.57
C ASN A 376 -16.08 22.72 -4.29
N PRO A 377 -16.28 22.35 -3.02
CA PRO A 377 -16.71 21.01 -2.68
C PRO A 377 -18.13 20.76 -3.21
N PRO A 378 -18.47 19.51 -3.60
CA PRO A 378 -19.81 19.18 -4.06
C PRO A 378 -20.81 19.35 -2.91
N SER A 379 -22.00 19.84 -3.24
CA SER A 379 -23.12 19.87 -2.29
C SER A 379 -23.66 18.48 -1.99
N ASP A 380 -23.57 17.56 -2.95
CA ASP A 380 -23.82 16.13 -2.81
C ASP A 380 -22.60 15.33 -3.30
N PRO A 381 -21.78 14.79 -2.40
CA PRO A 381 -20.59 14.01 -2.75
C PRO A 381 -20.88 12.72 -3.51
N GLU A 382 -22.10 12.18 -3.46
CA GLU A 382 -22.49 10.99 -4.24
C GLU A 382 -22.79 11.34 -5.71
N ASN A 383 -23.09 12.62 -5.99
CA ASN A 383 -23.42 13.13 -7.33
C ASN A 383 -22.57 14.38 -7.70
N PRO A 384 -21.23 14.28 -7.70
CA PRO A 384 -20.37 15.41 -7.99
C PRO A 384 -20.50 15.87 -9.45
N GLN A 385 -20.22 17.15 -9.70
CA GLN A 385 -19.99 17.68 -11.05
C GLN A 385 -18.47 17.77 -11.32
N TRP A 386 -18.06 17.85 -12.58
CA TRP A 386 -16.64 17.95 -12.96
C TRP A 386 -15.91 19.11 -12.26
N GLU A 387 -16.58 20.25 -12.10
CA GLU A 387 -16.06 21.44 -11.40
C GLU A 387 -15.90 21.27 -9.89
N ASN A 388 -16.45 20.21 -9.30
CA ASN A 388 -16.30 19.91 -7.88
C ASN A 388 -15.10 18.99 -7.60
N LEU A 389 -14.31 18.65 -8.61
CA LEU A 389 -13.25 17.64 -8.50
C LEU A 389 -11.87 18.28 -8.65
N SER A 390 -10.92 17.76 -7.87
CA SER A 390 -9.50 17.95 -8.09
C SER A 390 -8.81 16.60 -8.19
N SER A 391 -7.90 16.47 -9.16
CA SER A 391 -7.02 15.33 -9.36
C SER A 391 -5.67 15.46 -8.64
N ILE A 392 -5.37 16.61 -8.03
CA ILE A 392 -4.09 16.88 -7.34
C ILE A 392 -4.20 16.87 -5.81
N ILE A 393 -5.41 16.92 -5.24
CA ILE A 393 -5.61 17.03 -3.79
C ILE A 393 -5.30 15.73 -3.03
N GLY A 394 -5.40 14.58 -3.70
CA GLY A 394 -5.39 13.28 -3.05
C GLY A 394 -6.74 13.01 -2.36
N ASN A 395 -7.36 11.85 -2.61
CA ASN A 395 -8.68 11.57 -2.08
C ASN A 395 -8.62 11.21 -0.59
N GLN A 396 -8.82 12.19 0.29
CA GLN A 396 -8.75 11.99 1.74
C GLN A 396 -9.89 11.13 2.32
N TYR A 397 -10.91 10.82 1.52
CA TYR A 397 -12.08 10.05 1.94
C TYR A 397 -12.00 8.59 1.53
N TRP A 398 -11.04 8.25 0.66
CA TRP A 398 -10.86 6.92 0.09
C TRP A 398 -10.59 5.85 1.15
N SER A 399 -11.23 4.68 1.05
CA SER A 399 -11.05 3.57 1.99
C SER A 399 -10.45 2.32 1.33
N PRO A 400 -9.25 1.86 1.76
CA PRO A 400 -8.61 0.66 1.22
C PRO A 400 -9.39 -0.61 1.52
N LYS A 401 -10.01 -0.73 2.70
CA LYS A 401 -10.83 -1.89 3.08
C LYS A 401 -11.91 -2.20 2.05
N THR A 402 -12.67 -1.19 1.64
CA THR A 402 -13.76 -1.39 0.69
C THR A 402 -13.26 -1.57 -0.74
N ALA A 403 -12.12 -1.01 -1.11
CA ALA A 403 -11.54 -1.23 -2.45
C ALA A 403 -10.83 -2.59 -2.59
N PHE A 404 -10.08 -3.01 -1.56
CA PHE A 404 -9.12 -4.13 -1.62
C PHE A 404 -9.44 -5.30 -0.67
N ALA A 405 -10.59 -5.28 0.01
CA ALA A 405 -11.08 -6.38 0.84
C ALA A 405 -12.59 -6.62 0.70
N ASN A 406 -13.21 -6.19 -0.40
CA ASN A 406 -14.67 -6.16 -0.54
C ASN A 406 -15.38 -7.52 -0.51
N LEU A 407 -14.64 -8.62 -0.58
CA LEU A 407 -15.18 -9.98 -0.44
C LEU A 407 -15.03 -10.54 0.98
N THR A 408 -14.24 -9.88 1.83
CA THR A 408 -13.92 -10.32 3.18
C THR A 408 -14.94 -9.82 4.21
N LYS A 409 -15.17 -10.62 5.24
CA LYS A 409 -16.06 -10.30 6.36
C LYS A 409 -15.23 -9.94 7.60
N ALA A 410 -15.83 -9.25 8.56
CA ALA A 410 -15.16 -8.80 9.78
C ALA A 410 -14.57 -9.94 10.63
N ASN A 411 -15.10 -11.17 10.53
CA ASN A 411 -14.50 -12.34 11.18
C ASN A 411 -13.16 -12.80 10.53
N ASN A 412 -12.72 -12.20 9.42
CA ASN A 412 -11.44 -12.47 8.79
C ASN A 412 -10.41 -11.41 9.19
N PHE A 413 -9.25 -11.83 9.69
CA PHE A 413 -8.18 -10.91 10.09
C PHE A 413 -7.71 -9.99 8.94
N ILE A 414 -7.71 -10.47 7.69
CA ILE A 414 -7.28 -9.67 6.52
C ILE A 414 -8.22 -8.47 6.29
N HIS A 415 -9.51 -8.60 6.64
CA HIS A 415 -10.44 -7.47 6.64
C HIS A 415 -9.95 -6.35 7.54
N HIS A 416 -9.50 -6.70 8.75
CA HIS A 416 -9.02 -5.73 9.73
C HIS A 416 -7.63 -5.17 9.42
N PHE A 417 -6.78 -5.93 8.74
CA PHE A 417 -5.54 -5.39 8.19
C PHE A 417 -5.82 -4.22 7.25
N LEU A 418 -6.67 -4.40 6.24
CA LEU A 418 -6.99 -3.32 5.31
C LEU A 418 -7.85 -2.22 5.96
N ALA A 419 -8.66 -2.55 6.96
CA ALA A 419 -9.38 -1.58 7.77
C ALA A 419 -8.50 -0.78 8.75
N SER A 420 -7.25 -1.20 8.96
CA SER A 420 -6.30 -0.49 9.83
C SER A 420 -5.67 0.75 9.21
N GLN A 421 -5.70 0.80 7.88
CA GLN A 421 -5.28 1.94 7.10
C GLN A 421 -6.38 3.00 7.14
N GLN A 422 -6.09 4.19 7.65
CA GLN A 422 -7.10 5.24 7.82
C GLN A 422 -7.60 5.76 6.47
N PRO A 423 -8.83 6.30 6.40
CA PRO A 423 -9.31 6.95 5.19
C PRO A 423 -8.31 7.97 4.63
N GLY A 424 -8.16 7.99 3.31
CA GLY A 424 -7.17 8.81 2.61
C GLY A 424 -5.75 8.26 2.62
N THR A 425 -5.53 7.04 3.11
CA THR A 425 -4.22 6.37 3.10
C THR A 425 -4.27 5.04 2.39
N ILE A 426 -3.16 4.65 1.76
CA ILE A 426 -2.99 3.37 1.08
C ILE A 426 -1.59 2.81 1.34
N ASP A 427 -1.52 1.51 1.64
CA ASP A 427 -0.28 0.75 1.59
C ASP A 427 -0.08 0.14 0.19
N THR A 428 0.71 0.80 -0.65
CA THR A 428 1.08 0.26 -1.96
C THR A 428 2.03 -0.93 -1.87
N SER A 429 2.69 -1.13 -0.72
CA SER A 429 3.50 -2.31 -0.44
C SER A 429 2.62 -3.54 -0.17
N LEU A 430 1.29 -3.42 -0.05
CA LEU A 430 0.38 -4.58 0.01
C LEU A 430 0.70 -5.63 -1.06
N VAL A 431 1.01 -5.16 -2.27
CA VAL A 431 1.38 -6.01 -3.40
C VAL A 431 2.87 -6.32 -3.36
N SER A 432 3.74 -5.31 -3.33
CA SER A 432 5.19 -5.49 -3.17
C SER A 432 5.58 -5.47 -1.69
N THR A 433 5.21 -6.52 -0.96
CA THR A 433 5.31 -6.52 0.51
C THR A 433 6.74 -6.48 1.00
N ASP A 434 7.02 -5.52 1.89
CA ASP A 434 8.19 -5.49 2.77
C ASP A 434 7.87 -5.96 4.20
N HIS A 435 6.64 -6.49 4.40
CA HIS A 435 6.12 -7.02 5.65
C HIS A 435 5.99 -5.97 6.75
N ILE A 436 5.64 -4.75 6.35
CA ILE A 436 5.26 -3.68 7.26
C ILE A 436 3.90 -3.16 6.80
N ASN A 437 2.91 -3.15 7.68
CA ASN A 437 1.69 -2.38 7.45
C ASN A 437 2.02 -0.90 7.57
N ASN A 438 2.33 -0.26 6.44
CA ASN A 438 2.86 1.11 6.38
C ASN A 438 2.04 2.01 5.45
N ALA A 439 0.72 2.06 5.65
CA ALA A 439 -0.17 2.92 4.89
C ALA A 439 0.32 4.38 4.86
N ASN A 440 0.23 5.00 3.68
CA ASN A 440 0.66 6.36 3.46
C ASN A 440 -0.49 7.22 2.95
N THR A 441 -0.52 8.48 3.35
CA THR A 441 -1.44 9.47 2.80
C THR A 441 -1.30 9.51 1.29
N ILE A 442 -2.45 9.58 0.62
CA ILE A 442 -2.49 9.90 -0.81
C ILE A 442 -2.10 11.38 -0.91
N ASN A 443 -0.82 11.63 -1.21
CA ASN A 443 -0.24 12.97 -1.12
C ASN A 443 -0.96 13.97 -2.04
N ALA A 444 -1.21 15.17 -1.51
CA ALA A 444 -1.52 16.33 -2.32
C ALA A 444 -0.29 16.77 -3.13
N ILE A 445 -0.50 17.22 -4.36
CA ILE A 445 0.55 17.63 -5.29
C ILE A 445 0.49 19.16 -5.44
N PHE A 446 1.24 19.87 -4.60
CA PHE A 446 1.29 21.33 -4.59
C PHE A 446 2.67 21.87 -4.94
N GLN A 447 2.70 23.04 -5.57
CA GLN A 447 3.88 23.85 -5.89
C GLN A 447 5.07 23.05 -6.44
N VAL A 448 4.81 22.18 -7.42
CA VAL A 448 5.88 21.38 -8.03
C VAL A 448 7.01 22.24 -8.61
N PRO A 449 6.77 23.40 -9.26
CA PRO A 449 7.85 24.29 -9.68
C PRO A 449 8.77 24.75 -8.54
N ALA A 450 8.21 25.26 -7.42
CA ALA A 450 8.99 25.69 -6.26
C ALA A 450 9.78 24.54 -5.63
N ARG A 451 9.21 23.33 -5.66
CA ARG A 451 9.90 22.12 -5.20
C ARG A 451 11.09 21.73 -6.10
N LEU A 452 10.99 21.93 -7.41
CA LEU A 452 12.11 21.71 -8.34
C LEU A 452 13.24 22.71 -8.10
N GLU A 453 12.91 23.96 -7.82
CA GLU A 453 13.90 24.98 -7.43
C GLU A 453 14.63 24.58 -6.13
N LEU A 454 13.89 24.08 -5.13
CA LEU A 454 14.48 23.52 -3.91
C LEU A 454 15.41 22.32 -4.22
N ALA A 455 14.98 21.42 -5.10
CA ALA A 455 15.79 20.26 -5.47
C ALA A 455 17.14 20.67 -6.09
N ALA A 456 17.16 21.74 -6.88
CA ALA A 456 18.38 22.30 -7.46
C ALA A 456 19.31 22.96 -6.42
N ALA A 457 18.76 23.42 -5.29
CA ALA A 457 19.54 23.98 -4.18
C ALA A 457 20.07 22.91 -3.20
N ASN A 458 19.39 21.77 -3.12
CA ASN A 458 19.80 20.64 -2.28
C ASN A 458 21.00 19.89 -2.86
N PRO A 459 21.85 19.26 -2.02
CA PRO A 459 22.95 18.44 -2.50
C PRO A 459 22.44 17.32 -3.43
N PRO A 460 23.02 17.15 -4.64
CA PRO A 460 22.65 16.09 -5.55
C PRO A 460 23.09 14.72 -5.01
N GLU A 461 22.45 13.65 -5.46
CA GLU A 461 22.66 12.29 -4.98
C GLU A 461 23.27 11.36 -6.02
N LEU A 462 24.23 10.54 -5.60
CA LEU A 462 24.83 9.50 -6.43
C LEU A 462 23.79 8.47 -6.85
N GLN A 463 23.71 8.22 -8.15
CA GLN A 463 22.79 7.28 -8.77
C GLN A 463 23.49 5.97 -9.13
N GLY A 464 22.76 4.85 -9.03
CA GLY A 464 23.22 3.55 -9.50
C GLY A 464 23.23 3.45 -11.04
N ALA A 465 23.90 2.44 -11.59
CA ALA A 465 24.00 2.30 -13.05
C ALA A 465 22.63 2.10 -13.73
N ALA A 466 21.71 1.40 -13.05
CA ALA A 466 20.36 1.17 -13.57
C ALA A 466 19.50 2.45 -13.57
N ASN A 467 19.66 3.29 -12.54
CA ASN A 467 19.01 4.59 -12.43
C ASN A 467 19.35 5.50 -13.62
N LEU A 468 20.60 5.43 -14.11
CA LEU A 468 21.10 6.26 -15.21
C LEU A 468 20.53 5.89 -16.59
N LEU A 469 19.78 4.79 -16.71
CA LEU A 469 19.01 4.46 -17.91
C LEU A 469 17.78 5.37 -18.08
N LEU A 470 17.28 5.93 -16.97
CA LEU A 470 16.12 6.82 -16.95
C LEU A 470 16.52 8.26 -17.33
N PRO A 471 15.71 8.97 -18.13
CA PRO A 471 15.88 10.40 -18.34
C PRO A 471 15.92 11.19 -17.03
N SER A 472 16.72 12.26 -16.98
CA SER A 472 16.65 13.26 -15.90
C SER A 472 15.75 14.41 -16.35
N VAL A 473 14.89 14.90 -15.45
CA VAL A 473 14.03 16.07 -15.67
C VAL A 473 14.65 17.32 -15.05
N GLU A 474 15.33 17.12 -13.92
CA GLU A 474 15.96 18.15 -13.09
C GLU A 474 17.30 18.61 -13.65
N ASP A 475 18.02 17.71 -14.34
CA ASP A 475 19.34 18.01 -14.89
C ASP A 475 19.29 18.12 -16.41
N SER A 476 20.18 18.94 -16.98
CA SER A 476 20.28 19.16 -18.43
C SER A 476 20.70 17.92 -19.24
N ASN A 477 21.21 16.87 -18.58
CA ASN A 477 21.68 15.65 -19.21
C ASN A 477 21.24 14.42 -18.40
N SER A 478 20.69 13.40 -19.07
CA SER A 478 20.33 12.13 -18.44
C SER A 478 21.55 11.37 -17.89
N ALA A 479 22.76 11.63 -18.37
CA ALA A 479 23.98 11.01 -17.83
C ALA A 479 24.54 11.69 -16.57
N THR A 480 23.96 12.81 -16.12
CA THR A 480 24.41 13.53 -14.92
C THR A 480 24.40 12.61 -13.70
N ASN A 481 25.51 12.58 -12.95
CA ASN A 481 25.68 11.86 -11.70
C ASN A 481 26.76 12.58 -10.85
N PRO A 482 26.48 13.02 -9.62
CA PRO A 482 25.20 12.91 -8.87
C PRO A 482 24.06 13.73 -9.50
N ARG A 483 22.79 13.34 -9.26
CA ARG A 483 21.57 14.00 -9.77
C ARG A 483 20.84 14.80 -8.71
N HIS A 484 20.20 15.90 -9.09
CA HIS A 484 19.26 16.60 -8.19
C HIS A 484 17.96 15.79 -8.07
N THR A 485 17.38 15.74 -6.86
CA THR A 485 16.18 14.95 -6.60
C THR A 485 15.20 15.71 -5.69
N PRO A 486 13.92 15.85 -6.08
CA PRO A 486 12.90 16.51 -5.25
C PRO A 486 12.30 15.62 -4.16
N ARG A 487 12.68 14.32 -4.09
CA ARG A 487 12.28 13.33 -3.06
C ARG A 487 10.78 13.41 -2.70
N VAL A 488 9.89 12.86 -3.53
CA VAL A 488 8.43 12.96 -3.37
C VAL A 488 7.87 12.05 -2.28
N LEU A 489 8.43 10.85 -2.11
CA LEU A 489 7.96 9.88 -1.10
C LEU A 489 8.32 10.32 0.33
N LEU A 490 7.51 9.89 1.30
CA LEU A 490 7.60 10.33 2.70
C LEU A 490 8.93 9.95 3.39
N ASP A 491 9.61 8.93 2.89
CA ASP A 491 10.93 8.45 3.31
C ASP A 491 12.06 8.92 2.37
N GLY A 492 11.72 9.61 1.27
CA GLY A 492 12.66 10.08 0.26
C GLY A 492 13.37 8.96 -0.52
N ALA A 493 12.72 7.80 -0.61
CA ALA A 493 13.23 6.62 -1.33
C ALA A 493 13.16 6.74 -2.86
N ASP A 494 12.32 7.63 -3.39
CA ASP A 494 12.23 7.94 -4.82
C ASP A 494 13.29 8.95 -5.27
N SER A 495 14.51 8.81 -4.74
CA SER A 495 15.66 9.65 -5.06
C SER A 495 16.25 9.33 -6.44
N ILE A 496 15.39 9.29 -7.45
CA ILE A 496 15.69 8.99 -8.86
C ILE A 496 15.28 10.14 -9.80
N GLY A 497 14.62 11.17 -9.26
CA GLY A 497 14.08 12.30 -10.01
C GLY A 497 12.64 12.10 -10.50
N VAL A 498 12.03 13.16 -11.04
CA VAL A 498 10.63 13.28 -11.42
C VAL A 498 10.24 12.23 -12.45
N PHE A 499 11.09 11.97 -13.44
CA PHE A 499 10.79 10.94 -14.43
C PHE A 499 10.61 9.57 -13.76
N GLY A 500 11.59 9.17 -12.93
CA GLY A 500 11.54 7.88 -12.24
C GLY A 500 10.36 7.79 -11.27
N ALA A 501 10.05 8.87 -10.54
CA ALA A 501 8.90 8.92 -9.65
C ALA A 501 7.56 8.79 -10.41
N LEU A 502 7.37 9.54 -11.50
CA LEU A 502 6.18 9.51 -12.34
C LEU A 502 6.02 8.21 -13.14
N ALA A 503 7.11 7.54 -13.50
CA ALA A 503 7.05 6.23 -14.14
C ALA A 503 6.70 5.13 -13.11
N ARG A 504 7.29 5.21 -11.90
CA ARG A 504 7.08 4.22 -10.84
C ARG A 504 5.64 4.18 -10.33
N VAL A 505 4.88 5.27 -10.37
CA VAL A 505 3.49 5.25 -9.89
C VAL A 505 2.61 4.26 -10.68
N TYR A 506 2.79 4.17 -12.00
CA TYR A 506 2.05 3.20 -12.85
C TYR A 506 2.49 1.77 -12.59
N LEU A 507 3.78 1.58 -12.35
CA LEU A 507 4.29 0.32 -11.83
C LEU A 507 3.53 -0.01 -10.54
N ASN A 508 3.57 0.82 -9.49
CA ASN A 508 2.91 0.55 -8.19
C ASN A 508 1.42 0.13 -8.28
N ILE A 509 0.72 0.48 -9.35
CA ILE A 509 -0.68 0.09 -9.62
C ILE A 509 -0.83 -1.03 -10.67
N GLY A 510 0.22 -1.80 -10.96
CA GLY A 510 0.17 -3.07 -11.70
C GLY A 510 0.65 -3.05 -13.16
N ALA A 511 1.27 -1.96 -13.64
CA ALA A 511 1.81 -1.93 -15.00
C ALA A 511 2.93 -2.98 -15.21
N PHE A 512 3.00 -3.55 -16.41
CA PHE A 512 3.91 -4.64 -16.79
C PHE A 512 3.92 -5.83 -15.79
N SER A 513 2.70 -6.26 -15.45
CA SER A 513 2.39 -7.34 -14.51
C SER A 513 3.13 -8.65 -14.79
N GLU A 514 3.42 -8.95 -16.05
CA GLU A 514 4.03 -10.18 -16.51
C GLU A 514 5.45 -10.34 -15.98
N GLU A 515 6.21 -9.25 -15.87
CA GLU A 515 7.52 -9.27 -15.20
C GLU A 515 7.37 -9.15 -13.69
N TRP A 516 6.38 -8.39 -13.22
CA TRP A 516 6.08 -8.23 -11.79
C TRP A 516 5.91 -9.55 -11.05
N LEU A 517 5.10 -10.44 -11.63
CA LEU A 517 4.79 -11.76 -11.09
C LEU A 517 6.02 -12.70 -11.09
N ARG A 518 7.13 -12.32 -11.77
CA ARG A 518 8.41 -13.04 -11.74
C ARG A 518 9.38 -12.45 -10.72
N CYS A 519 9.21 -11.18 -10.33
CA CYS A 519 10.11 -10.52 -9.41
C CYS A 519 9.95 -10.99 -7.95
N HIS A 520 8.74 -11.39 -7.54
CA HIS A 520 8.42 -11.77 -6.16
C HIS A 520 7.04 -12.48 -6.09
N ASN A 521 6.61 -12.89 -4.90
CA ASN A 521 5.23 -13.35 -4.67
C ASN A 521 4.37 -12.17 -4.15
N PRO A 522 3.46 -11.62 -4.98
CA PRO A 522 2.79 -10.35 -4.72
C PRO A 522 1.66 -10.36 -3.68
N LEU A 523 1.38 -11.49 -3.05
CA LEU A 523 0.30 -11.58 -2.06
C LEU A 523 0.80 -11.92 -0.66
N ILE A 524 1.87 -12.70 -0.57
CA ILE A 524 2.35 -13.20 0.71
C ILE A 524 3.82 -12.89 0.97
N GLY A 525 4.60 -12.50 -0.04
CA GLY A 525 5.97 -12.02 0.14
C GLY A 525 7.01 -13.02 0.66
N PHE A 526 6.65 -14.30 0.84
CA PHE A 526 7.57 -15.32 1.36
C PHE A 526 8.70 -15.75 0.41
N VAL A 527 8.80 -15.12 -0.76
CA VAL A 527 9.86 -15.39 -1.75
C VAL A 527 10.75 -14.15 -1.84
N PRO A 528 12.09 -14.30 -1.71
CA PRO A 528 13.03 -13.21 -1.90
C PRO A 528 12.71 -12.38 -3.13
N GLN A 529 12.77 -11.06 -3.00
CA GLN A 529 12.52 -10.15 -4.12
C GLN A 529 13.74 -10.09 -5.07
N LYS A 530 13.51 -9.65 -6.31
CA LYS A 530 14.56 -9.10 -7.20
C LYS A 530 14.13 -7.72 -7.69
N PRO A 531 15.06 -6.86 -8.14
CA PRO A 531 14.71 -5.56 -8.69
C PRO A 531 13.78 -5.65 -9.90
N PHE A 532 12.83 -4.72 -9.97
CA PHE A 532 12.05 -4.47 -11.18
C PHE A 532 12.93 -3.75 -12.20
N SER A 533 13.52 -4.53 -13.11
CA SER A 533 14.61 -4.06 -13.98
C SER A 533 14.12 -3.08 -15.05
N VAL A 534 14.59 -1.82 -14.96
CA VAL A 534 14.40 -0.78 -15.99
C VAL A 534 14.87 -1.26 -17.37
N ALA A 535 16.02 -1.94 -17.45
CA ALA A 535 16.53 -2.49 -18.72
C ALA A 535 15.54 -3.50 -19.34
N THR A 536 14.92 -4.33 -18.51
CA THR A 536 13.89 -5.28 -18.96
C THR A 536 12.61 -4.57 -19.39
N CYS A 537 12.21 -3.50 -18.68
CA CYS A 537 11.07 -2.66 -19.08
C CYS A 537 11.29 -2.03 -20.47
N GLU A 538 12.48 -1.46 -20.71
CA GLU A 538 12.81 -0.87 -22.01
C GLU A 538 12.79 -1.89 -23.15
N ALA A 539 13.32 -3.08 -22.92
CA ALA A 539 13.39 -4.11 -23.95
C ALA A 539 12.03 -4.76 -24.24
N ASN A 540 11.25 -5.05 -23.19
CA ASN A 540 10.15 -6.02 -23.29
C ASN A 540 8.75 -5.45 -22.99
N SER A 541 8.62 -4.17 -22.65
CA SER A 541 7.31 -3.55 -22.44
C SER A 541 7.05 -2.40 -23.42
N VAL A 542 6.04 -2.57 -24.28
CA VAL A 542 5.51 -1.50 -25.13
C VAL A 542 4.88 -0.41 -24.28
N PHE A 543 4.19 -0.78 -23.19
CA PHE A 543 3.58 0.21 -22.29
C PHE A 543 4.63 1.10 -21.63
N TRP A 544 5.72 0.53 -21.13
CA TRP A 544 6.84 1.30 -20.58
C TRP A 544 7.47 2.23 -21.62
N ARG A 545 7.73 1.74 -22.84
CA ARG A 545 8.26 2.60 -23.92
C ARG A 545 7.30 3.70 -24.32
N THR A 546 6.00 3.41 -24.33
CA THR A 546 4.93 4.41 -24.52
C THR A 546 4.96 5.46 -23.42
N ALA A 547 5.12 5.03 -22.17
CA ALA A 547 5.19 5.93 -21.02
C ALA A 547 6.41 6.84 -21.10
N LYS A 548 7.59 6.28 -21.41
CA LYS A 548 8.84 7.01 -21.62
C LYS A 548 8.76 8.02 -22.76
N LYS A 549 8.16 7.62 -23.90
CA LYS A 549 8.13 8.43 -25.12
C LYS A 549 7.06 9.54 -25.06
N TYR A 550 5.88 9.23 -24.54
CA TYR A 550 4.72 10.11 -24.61
C TYR A 550 4.20 10.51 -23.22
N ARG A 551 3.90 9.56 -22.34
CA ARG A 551 3.10 9.83 -21.13
C ARG A 551 3.83 10.64 -20.05
N VAL A 552 4.99 10.19 -19.59
CA VAL A 552 5.74 10.85 -18.51
C VAL A 552 6.16 12.28 -18.89
N PRO A 553 6.62 12.56 -20.13
CA PRO A 553 6.84 13.94 -20.58
C PRO A 553 5.58 14.82 -20.48
N TYR A 554 4.40 14.29 -20.81
CA TYR A 554 3.14 15.02 -20.70
C TYR A 554 2.72 15.24 -19.24
N LEU A 555 2.89 14.24 -18.37
CA LEU A 555 2.66 14.38 -16.93
C LEU A 555 3.56 15.44 -16.33
N LYS A 556 4.85 15.47 -16.71
CA LYS A 556 5.76 16.56 -16.34
C LYS A 556 5.18 17.90 -16.77
N ALA A 557 4.83 18.07 -18.05
CA ALA A 557 4.28 19.32 -18.57
C ALA A 557 3.04 19.78 -17.80
N PHE A 558 2.15 18.84 -17.42
CA PHE A 558 1.00 19.14 -16.58
C PHE A 558 1.44 19.62 -15.18
N PHE A 559 2.22 18.84 -14.43
CA PHE A 559 2.56 19.18 -13.05
C PHE A 559 3.49 20.39 -12.90
N THR A 560 4.28 20.72 -13.94
CA THR A 560 5.15 21.90 -13.95
C THR A 560 4.53 23.11 -14.63
N LEU A 561 3.27 23.03 -15.07
CA LEU A 561 2.60 24.15 -15.74
C LEU A 561 2.52 25.35 -14.81
N ARG A 562 3.14 26.46 -15.24
CA ARG A 562 3.11 27.78 -14.58
C ARG A 562 3.07 28.86 -15.65
N SER A 563 2.06 29.73 -15.62
CA SER A 563 1.98 30.94 -16.42
C SER A 563 1.76 32.16 -15.53
N GLN A 564 2.43 33.25 -15.88
CA GLN A 564 2.29 34.57 -15.23
C GLN A 564 1.11 35.38 -15.81
N LYS A 565 0.35 34.81 -16.75
CA LYS A 565 -0.76 35.51 -17.43
C LYS A 565 -2.10 34.93 -16.99
N ALA A 566 -3.05 35.83 -16.74
CA ALA A 566 -4.43 35.48 -16.49
C ALA A 566 -5.09 34.84 -17.73
N ASN A 567 -6.13 34.03 -17.50
CA ASN A 567 -7.05 33.67 -18.59
C ASN A 567 -7.55 34.97 -19.25
N PRO A 568 -7.54 35.10 -20.59
CA PRO A 568 -8.24 36.19 -21.24
C PRO A 568 -9.71 36.11 -20.82
N ALA A 569 -10.24 37.19 -20.25
CA ALA A 569 -11.64 37.24 -19.85
C ALA A 569 -12.52 36.87 -21.07
N PRO A 570 -13.58 36.05 -20.89
CA PRO A 570 -14.62 35.97 -21.91
C PRO A 570 -15.06 37.40 -22.20
N SER A 571 -15.06 37.81 -23.48
CA SER A 571 -15.47 39.17 -23.86
C SER A 571 -16.71 39.58 -23.07
N PRO A 572 -16.64 40.65 -22.25
CA PRO A 572 -17.78 41.03 -21.43
C PRO A 572 -18.95 41.40 -22.35
N ALA A 573 -20.16 41.05 -21.94
CA ALA A 573 -21.34 41.72 -22.48
C ALA A 573 -21.14 43.25 -22.32
N PRO A 574 -21.61 44.10 -23.25
CA PRO A 574 -21.10 45.47 -23.42
C PRO A 574 -21.23 46.45 -22.23
N ASP A 575 -21.80 46.06 -21.08
CA ASP A 575 -22.28 47.01 -20.06
C ASP A 575 -21.84 46.71 -18.60
N SER A 576 -20.76 45.95 -18.37
CA SER A 576 -20.31 45.65 -17.00
C SER A 576 -19.29 46.68 -16.47
N PRO A 577 -19.51 47.30 -15.28
CA PRO A 577 -18.60 48.30 -14.72
C PRO A 577 -17.27 47.66 -14.30
N THR A 578 -16.16 48.32 -14.69
CA THR A 578 -14.78 47.96 -14.34
C THR A 578 -14.54 48.19 -12.85
N ASN A 579 -14.57 47.12 -12.05
CA ASN A 579 -14.20 47.18 -10.63
C ASN A 579 -12.68 47.08 -10.47
N ASN A 580 -12.06 48.17 -10.04
CA ASN A 580 -10.66 48.26 -9.59
C ASN A 580 -10.48 47.59 -8.22
N SER A 581 -10.70 46.28 -8.11
CA SER A 581 -10.13 45.53 -6.98
C SER A 581 -8.62 45.37 -7.18
N PRO A 582 -7.79 45.44 -6.13
CA PRO A 582 -6.36 45.19 -6.26
C PRO A 582 -6.16 43.81 -6.91
N ASP A 583 -5.43 43.80 -8.02
CA ASP A 583 -5.15 42.62 -8.82
C ASP A 583 -4.54 41.53 -7.93
N VAL A 584 -5.31 40.47 -7.65
CA VAL A 584 -4.74 39.26 -7.07
C VAL A 584 -3.79 38.70 -8.14
N PRO A 585 -2.51 38.43 -7.83
CA PRO A 585 -1.56 37.90 -8.81
C PRO A 585 -2.15 36.63 -9.45
N VAL A 586 -2.29 36.67 -10.77
CA VAL A 586 -2.89 35.56 -11.50
C VAL A 586 -1.79 34.55 -11.83
N GLU A 587 -1.49 33.70 -10.86
CA GLU A 587 -0.59 32.57 -11.09
C GLU A 587 -1.39 31.38 -11.59
N ASN A 588 -1.32 31.17 -12.91
CA ASN A 588 -1.91 30.00 -13.53
C ASN A 588 -0.95 28.81 -13.35
N CYS A 589 -1.07 28.13 -12.22
CA CYS A 589 -0.27 26.97 -11.86
C CYS A 589 -1.18 25.75 -11.65
N SER A 590 -0.93 24.65 -12.36
CA SER A 590 -1.73 23.42 -12.25
C SER A 590 -1.65 22.76 -10.86
N THR A 591 -0.59 23.07 -10.11
CA THR A 591 -0.35 22.59 -8.74
C THR A 591 -0.50 23.72 -7.72
N ALA A 592 -1.34 24.71 -8.02
CA ALA A 592 -1.58 25.85 -7.15
C ALA A 592 -2.10 25.42 -5.76
N PRO A 593 -1.59 26.02 -4.67
CA PRO A 593 -2.15 25.83 -3.33
C PRO A 593 -3.64 26.17 -3.25
N MET A 594 -4.39 25.39 -2.49
CA MET A 594 -5.81 25.61 -2.24
C MET A 594 -5.99 26.42 -0.96
N LYS A 595 -5.58 27.70 -0.98
CA LYS A 595 -5.58 28.57 0.20
C LYS A 595 -6.99 28.85 0.73
N LEU A 596 -7.15 28.87 2.06
CA LEU A 596 -8.44 29.09 2.71
C LEU A 596 -9.09 30.44 2.35
N ALA A 597 -8.27 31.46 2.04
CA ALA A 597 -8.75 32.77 1.58
C ALA A 597 -9.59 32.70 0.29
N PHE A 598 -9.52 31.59 -0.45
CA PHE A 598 -10.30 31.37 -1.67
C PHE A 598 -11.49 30.41 -1.47
N ALA A 599 -11.70 29.90 -0.25
CA ALA A 599 -12.76 28.96 0.09
C ALA A 599 -14.11 29.68 0.37
N GLY A 600 -14.54 30.54 -0.56
CA GLY A 600 -15.78 31.31 -0.46
C GLY A 600 -15.78 32.38 0.65
N PRO A 601 -16.96 32.93 0.98
CA PRO A 601 -17.10 33.98 2.00
C PRO A 601 -16.66 33.54 3.41
N ASP A 602 -16.93 32.30 3.78
CA ASP A 602 -16.63 31.75 5.10
C ASP A 602 -15.12 31.68 5.33
N GLY A 603 -14.36 31.17 4.35
CA GLY A 603 -12.90 31.12 4.42
C GLY A 603 -12.29 32.52 4.55
N LYS A 604 -12.78 33.50 3.77
CA LYS A 604 -12.34 34.90 3.85
C LYS A 604 -12.61 35.52 5.22
N ALA A 605 -13.78 35.28 5.79
CA ALA A 605 -14.14 35.80 7.11
C ALA A 605 -13.21 35.27 8.21
N ILE A 606 -12.84 33.99 8.14
CA ILE A 606 -11.90 33.37 9.08
C ILE A 606 -10.50 33.98 8.96
N ILE A 607 -10.01 34.17 7.73
CA ILE A 607 -8.69 34.78 7.51
C ILE A 607 -8.63 36.22 8.00
N GLU A 608 -9.68 37.02 7.78
CA GLU A 608 -9.72 38.39 8.29
C GLU A 608 -9.86 38.43 9.81
N GLN A 609 -10.64 37.51 10.41
CA GLN A 609 -10.76 37.37 11.87
C GLN A 609 -9.42 37.05 12.54
N ASP A 610 -8.64 36.15 11.95
CA ASP A 610 -7.38 35.65 12.53
C ASP A 610 -6.16 36.50 12.13
N LYS A 611 -6.34 37.57 11.36
CA LYS A 611 -5.26 38.34 10.72
C LYS A 611 -4.18 38.85 11.66
N GLU A 612 -4.57 39.45 12.79
CA GLU A 612 -3.61 39.96 13.79
C GLU A 612 -2.82 38.83 14.47
N LEU A 613 -3.51 37.71 14.78
CA LEU A 613 -2.88 36.52 15.35
C LEU A 613 -1.97 35.82 14.34
N ALA A 614 -2.33 35.79 13.07
CA ALA A 614 -1.52 35.22 12.00
C ALA A 614 -0.21 36.02 11.80
N ALA A 615 -0.26 37.34 11.93
CA ALA A 615 0.92 38.20 11.83
C ALA A 615 1.97 37.89 12.93
N THR A 616 1.53 37.68 14.17
CA THR A 616 2.43 37.24 15.25
C THR A 616 2.82 35.76 15.11
N GLY A 617 1.91 34.92 14.63
CA GLY A 617 2.14 33.51 14.32
C GLY A 617 3.23 33.27 13.29
N ARG A 618 3.37 34.15 12.30
CA ARG A 618 4.48 34.14 11.35
C ARG A 618 5.84 34.18 12.05
N ALA A 619 5.99 35.00 13.08
CA ALA A 619 7.23 35.08 13.85
C ALA A 619 7.47 33.81 14.69
N VAL A 620 6.41 33.19 15.22
CA VAL A 620 6.49 31.89 15.89
C VAL A 620 6.96 30.80 14.92
N PHE A 621 6.43 30.78 13.70
CA PHE A 621 6.82 29.86 12.64
C PHE A 621 8.30 30.02 12.26
N LEU A 622 8.76 31.25 11.99
CA LEU A 622 10.16 31.52 11.63
C LEU A 622 11.14 31.08 12.73
N ARG A 623 10.76 31.27 14.01
CA ARG A 623 11.60 30.93 15.16
C ARG A 623 11.68 29.42 15.44
N ASN A 624 10.64 28.65 15.12
CA ASN A 624 10.52 27.27 15.62
C ASN A 624 10.35 26.20 14.53
N CYS A 625 9.75 26.56 13.39
CA CYS A 625 9.29 25.60 12.38
C CYS A 625 10.04 25.70 11.05
N ALA A 626 10.46 26.92 10.66
CA ALA A 626 11.04 27.19 9.34
C ALA A 626 12.29 26.34 9.03
N ILE A 627 13.04 25.89 10.03
CA ILE A 627 14.23 25.03 9.83
C ILE A 627 13.93 23.70 9.12
N CYS A 628 12.74 23.13 9.35
CA CYS A 628 12.31 21.89 8.70
C CYS A 628 11.21 22.13 7.66
N HIS A 629 10.37 23.15 7.89
CA HIS A 629 9.15 23.40 7.11
C HIS A 629 9.22 24.65 6.22
N SER A 630 10.41 25.06 5.77
CA SER A 630 10.54 26.12 4.76
C SER A 630 11.50 25.68 3.67
N SER A 631 11.08 25.74 2.40
CA SER A 631 12.01 25.51 1.28
C SER A 631 12.95 26.70 1.10
N LYS A 632 12.53 27.89 1.54
CA LYS A 632 13.36 29.08 1.57
C LYS A 632 14.19 29.11 2.85
N GLN A 633 15.47 28.83 2.71
CA GLN A 633 16.47 28.85 3.79
C GLN A 633 17.48 30.00 3.57
N PRO A 634 18.18 30.48 4.60
CA PRO A 634 19.24 31.47 4.42
C PRO A 634 20.33 30.96 3.47
N ASP A 635 20.93 31.85 2.67
CA ASP A 635 21.94 31.48 1.68
C ASP A 635 23.13 30.70 2.28
N GLY A 636 23.53 29.63 1.58
CA GLY A 636 24.68 28.79 1.95
C GLY A 636 24.47 27.88 3.16
N PHE A 637 23.28 27.90 3.78
CA PHE A 637 23.00 27.15 5.01
C PHE A 637 22.80 25.66 4.74
N LYS A 638 23.68 24.81 5.26
CA LYS A 638 23.58 23.33 5.13
C LYS A 638 23.14 22.70 6.43
N LEU A 639 22.16 21.80 6.36
CA LEU A 639 21.68 21.03 7.51
C LEU A 639 22.33 19.64 7.53
N SER A 640 22.80 19.21 8.70
CA SER A 640 23.27 17.85 8.96
C SER A 640 22.76 17.36 10.32
N PHE A 641 22.96 16.09 10.63
CA PHE A 641 22.52 15.49 11.89
C PHE A 641 23.69 14.79 12.59
N SER A 642 23.79 14.91 13.90
CA SER A 642 24.78 14.19 14.70
C SER A 642 24.30 13.97 16.14
N SER A 643 24.67 12.82 16.71
CA SER A 643 24.54 12.59 18.16
C SER A 643 25.50 13.48 18.96
N ASP A 644 26.59 13.94 18.34
CA ASP A 644 27.59 14.84 18.93
C ASP A 644 27.31 16.31 18.59
N TRP A 645 26.06 16.67 18.29
CA TRP A 645 25.65 18.03 17.87
C TRP A 645 26.17 19.13 18.81
N ALA A 646 26.35 18.84 20.11
CA ALA A 646 26.87 19.78 21.09
C ALA A 646 28.29 20.30 20.76
N LYS A 647 29.11 19.54 20.02
CA LYS A 647 30.44 20.00 19.54
C LYS A 647 30.31 21.12 18.50
N PHE A 648 29.14 21.28 17.89
CA PHE A 648 28.82 22.23 16.83
C PHE A 648 27.84 23.32 17.32
N SER A 649 27.72 23.54 18.63
CA SER A 649 26.76 24.49 19.21
C SER A 649 27.12 25.97 19.02
N ASN A 650 28.36 26.27 18.62
CA ASN A 650 28.81 27.65 18.40
C ASN A 650 28.21 28.22 17.11
N ALA A 651 28.01 29.55 17.07
CA ALA A 651 27.55 30.21 15.87
C ALA A 651 28.53 29.96 14.70
N PRO A 652 28.05 29.56 13.51
CA PRO A 652 28.88 29.52 12.31
C PRO A 652 29.56 30.87 12.08
N SER A 653 30.79 30.87 11.55
CA SER A 653 31.52 32.12 11.31
C SER A 653 30.74 33.01 10.35
N THR A 654 30.77 34.33 10.56
CA THR A 654 30.15 35.29 9.63
C THR A 654 30.81 35.29 8.26
N ASN A 655 32.03 34.75 8.16
CA ASN A 655 32.82 34.68 6.93
C ASN A 655 32.73 33.30 6.23
N ASP A 656 31.98 32.35 6.78
CA ASP A 656 31.81 31.04 6.14
C ASP A 656 30.89 31.18 4.93
N ALA A 657 31.42 30.87 3.74
CA ALA A 657 30.68 30.90 2.48
C ALA A 657 29.54 29.84 2.43
N SER A 658 29.55 28.85 3.33
CA SER A 658 28.50 27.83 3.46
C SER A 658 28.38 27.36 4.91
N PRO A 659 27.74 28.13 5.80
CA PRO A 659 27.60 27.76 7.22
C PRO A 659 26.83 26.43 7.37
N GLN A 660 27.41 25.48 8.08
CA GLN A 660 26.78 24.20 8.40
C GLN A 660 26.16 24.24 9.79
N LEU A 661 24.90 23.82 9.90
CA LEU A 661 24.20 23.61 11.17
C LEU A 661 23.94 22.13 11.38
N THR A 662 24.55 21.59 12.44
CA THR A 662 24.39 20.20 12.84
C THR A 662 23.27 20.09 13.88
N LEU A 663 22.16 19.48 13.49
CA LEU A 663 21.00 19.22 14.34
C LEU A 663 21.22 17.97 15.21
N PRO A 664 20.56 17.87 16.37
CA PRO A 664 20.52 16.63 17.14
C PRO A 664 19.83 15.52 16.36
N THR A 665 20.17 14.27 16.65
CA THR A 665 19.45 13.09 16.11
C THR A 665 18.32 12.61 17.02
N ALA A 666 18.22 13.11 18.26
CA ALA A 666 17.19 12.72 19.22
C ALA A 666 16.33 13.92 19.61
N TYR A 667 15.01 13.72 19.68
CA TYR A 667 14.09 14.78 20.10
C TYR A 667 14.38 15.32 21.52
N ALA A 668 14.84 14.45 22.43
CA ALA A 668 15.14 14.85 23.82
C ALA A 668 16.16 16.00 23.93
N ASP A 669 17.01 16.17 22.91
CA ASP A 669 18.04 17.22 22.87
C ASP A 669 17.53 18.53 22.23
N TRP A 670 16.35 18.53 21.62
CA TRP A 670 15.86 19.63 20.79
C TRP A 670 15.74 20.96 21.55
N GLU A 671 15.15 20.94 22.75
CA GLU A 671 14.99 22.14 23.57
C GLU A 671 16.32 22.69 24.10
N LEU A 672 17.33 21.83 24.27
CA LEU A 672 18.68 22.26 24.60
C LEU A 672 19.38 22.85 23.36
N PHE A 673 19.22 22.22 22.20
CA PHE A 673 19.77 22.69 20.93
C PHE A 673 19.25 24.09 20.55
N LYS A 674 17.95 24.37 20.73
CA LYS A 674 17.38 25.70 20.45
C LYS A 674 18.01 26.84 21.27
N LYS A 675 18.64 26.53 22.41
CA LYS A 675 19.33 27.53 23.27
C LYS A 675 20.76 27.84 22.81
N THR A 676 21.27 27.12 21.83
CA THR A 676 22.65 27.29 21.37
C THR A 676 22.84 28.58 20.54
N PRO A 677 24.05 29.18 20.56
CA PRO A 677 24.40 30.27 19.66
C PRO A 677 24.17 29.94 18.17
N ALA A 678 24.41 28.69 17.76
CA ALA A 678 24.18 28.24 16.39
C ALA A 678 22.71 28.38 15.94
N TYR A 679 21.77 27.92 16.78
CA TYR A 679 20.35 28.05 16.47
C TYR A 679 19.86 29.50 16.51
N GLN A 680 20.34 30.29 17.49
CA GLN A 680 19.98 31.71 17.57
C GLN A 680 20.46 32.49 16.35
N GLU A 681 21.65 32.17 15.83
CA GLU A 681 22.15 32.76 14.59
C GLU A 681 21.33 32.34 13.37
N TYR A 682 20.89 31.07 13.29
CA TYR A 682 19.93 30.63 12.27
C TYR A 682 18.64 31.47 12.31
N VAL A 683 18.01 31.59 13.49
CA VAL A 683 16.76 32.34 13.68
C VAL A 683 16.93 33.80 13.25
N ARG A 684 18.06 34.43 13.60
CA ARG A 684 18.37 35.79 13.17
C ARG A 684 18.43 35.91 11.64
N ARG A 685 19.11 34.97 10.97
CA ARG A 685 19.27 34.97 9.51
C ARG A 685 17.96 34.69 8.77
N ILE A 686 17.20 33.67 9.19
CA ILE A 686 15.91 33.35 8.54
C ILE A 686 14.89 34.47 8.73
N THR A 687 14.87 35.12 9.90
CA THR A 687 14.00 36.28 10.13
C THR A 687 14.39 37.47 9.25
N ALA A 688 15.70 37.73 9.09
CA ALA A 688 16.18 38.79 8.20
C ALA A 688 15.88 38.49 6.73
N PHE A 689 16.08 37.23 6.31
CA PHE A 689 15.77 36.75 4.97
C PHE A 689 14.27 36.84 4.66
N ALA A 690 13.41 36.45 5.60
CA ALA A 690 11.97 36.47 5.43
C ALA A 690 11.38 37.89 5.35
N GLY A 691 12.07 38.90 5.87
CA GLY A 691 11.58 40.28 5.88
C GLY A 691 10.23 40.43 6.62
N GLN A 692 9.52 41.52 6.32
CA GLN A 692 8.14 41.76 6.79
C GLN A 692 7.17 41.65 5.61
N PRO A 693 5.91 41.22 5.83
CA PRO A 693 4.88 41.32 4.82
C PRO A 693 4.64 42.78 4.39
N GLU A 694 4.42 43.02 3.10
CA GLU A 694 4.17 44.34 2.52
C GLU A 694 2.85 44.35 1.75
N ASN A 695 2.01 45.38 1.95
CA ASN A 695 0.72 45.55 1.24
C ASN A 695 -0.21 44.32 1.27
N GLY A 696 -0.15 43.52 2.34
CA GLY A 696 -0.97 42.31 2.49
C GLY A 696 -0.41 41.07 1.77
N ALA A 697 0.74 41.17 1.12
CA ALA A 697 1.47 40.05 0.53
C ALA A 697 2.70 39.68 1.38
N ASP A 698 3.04 38.39 1.42
CA ASP A 698 4.20 37.88 2.13
C ASP A 698 5.12 37.13 1.15
N ALA A 699 6.16 37.83 0.67
CA ALA A 699 7.13 37.30 -0.29
C ALA A 699 7.88 36.07 0.24
N PHE A 700 7.93 35.87 1.56
CA PHE A 700 8.50 34.67 2.16
C PHE A 700 7.65 33.41 1.93
N ILE A 701 6.34 33.56 1.73
CA ILE A 701 5.39 32.44 1.53
C ILE A 701 5.14 32.16 0.05
N GLU A 702 5.22 33.18 -0.80
CA GLU A 702 5.25 33.00 -2.25
C GLU A 702 6.35 32.01 -2.65
N ASP A 703 6.07 31.01 -3.48
CA ASP A 703 7.00 29.93 -3.87
C ASP A 703 7.76 29.26 -2.70
N ASN A 704 7.16 29.24 -1.51
CA ASN A 704 7.66 28.45 -0.40
C ASN A 704 6.88 27.13 -0.36
N TYR A 705 7.55 26.04 -0.70
CA TYR A 705 6.98 24.69 -0.65
C TYR A 705 6.75 24.20 0.79
N LEU A 706 7.16 24.99 1.79
CA LEU A 706 6.95 24.75 3.22
C LEU A 706 7.46 23.37 3.70
N SER A 707 8.55 22.92 3.09
CA SER A 707 9.35 21.75 3.49
C SER A 707 10.76 21.91 2.94
N THR A 708 11.76 21.38 3.65
CA THR A 708 13.15 21.30 3.16
C THR A 708 13.44 20.04 2.34
N ASP A 709 12.54 19.05 2.36
CA ASP A 709 12.73 17.72 1.74
C ASP A 709 14.04 16.99 2.15
N ILE A 710 14.70 17.44 3.22
CA ILE A 710 15.85 16.72 3.79
C ILE A 710 15.38 15.46 4.49
N ARG A 711 16.25 14.44 4.59
CA ARG A 711 15.95 13.23 5.34
C ARG A 711 16.24 13.47 6.83
N VAL A 712 15.20 13.50 7.64
CA VAL A 712 15.22 13.64 9.10
C VAL A 712 15.19 12.26 9.75
N PRO A 713 16.11 11.94 10.68
CA PRO A 713 16.05 10.69 11.43
C PRO A 713 14.73 10.55 12.20
N VAL A 714 14.11 9.36 12.16
CA VAL A 714 12.86 9.10 12.89
C VAL A 714 13.02 9.25 14.41
N THR A 715 14.24 9.10 14.92
CA THR A 715 14.64 9.36 16.31
C THR A 715 14.52 10.84 16.70
N LEU A 716 14.61 11.75 15.72
CA LEU A 716 14.35 13.18 15.89
C LEU A 716 12.87 13.51 15.58
N ALA A 717 12.34 13.00 14.47
CA ALA A 717 10.96 13.26 14.07
C ALA A 717 9.95 12.78 15.12
N GLY A 718 10.19 11.61 15.72
CA GLY A 718 9.42 11.14 16.85
C GLY A 718 8.02 10.64 16.53
N THR A 719 7.65 10.45 15.25
CA THR A 719 6.38 9.85 14.83
C THR A 719 6.50 8.33 14.70
N ASN A 720 5.40 7.61 14.44
CA ASN A 720 5.45 6.17 14.17
C ASN A 720 6.51 5.83 13.09
N SER A 721 7.29 4.78 13.31
CA SER A 721 8.44 4.45 12.46
C SER A 721 8.15 3.57 11.25
N GLY A 722 6.92 3.07 11.08
CA GLY A 722 6.54 2.08 10.07
C GLY A 722 6.97 2.44 8.66
N ARG A 723 6.64 3.64 8.19
CA ARG A 723 7.04 4.09 6.85
C ARG A 723 8.53 4.43 6.74
N ALA A 724 9.14 5.01 7.78
CA ALA A 724 10.56 5.32 7.77
C ALA A 724 11.47 4.09 7.60
N VAL A 725 10.99 2.91 7.99
CA VAL A 725 11.78 1.66 7.95
C VAL A 725 11.42 0.71 6.80
N GLY A 726 10.71 1.22 5.78
CA GLY A 726 10.43 0.46 4.56
C GLY A 726 11.70 -0.02 3.85
N THR A 727 11.66 -1.21 3.25
CA THR A 727 12.86 -1.86 2.68
C THR A 727 12.81 -2.09 1.17
N ASN A 728 11.68 -1.83 0.51
CA ASN A 728 11.54 -2.09 -0.93
C ASN A 728 12.50 -1.26 -1.82
N GLY A 729 12.95 -0.09 -1.36
CA GLY A 729 13.91 0.76 -2.09
C GLY A 729 15.38 0.37 -1.93
N MET A 730 15.67 -0.76 -1.26
CA MET A 730 17.03 -1.18 -0.94
C MET A 730 17.64 -2.04 -2.05
N ARG A 731 18.95 -2.28 -1.97
CA ARG A 731 19.69 -3.10 -2.95
C ARG A 731 19.06 -4.48 -3.10
N GLY A 732 18.87 -4.89 -4.35
CA GLY A 732 18.28 -6.18 -4.72
C GLY A 732 16.78 -6.33 -4.41
N GLN A 733 16.15 -5.32 -3.82
CA GLN A 733 14.71 -5.30 -3.58
C GLN A 733 13.96 -4.68 -4.77
N MET A 734 12.63 -4.80 -4.76
CA MET A 734 11.77 -4.46 -5.90
C MET A 734 12.08 -3.08 -6.53
N TRP A 735 12.29 -2.06 -5.70
CA TRP A 735 12.46 -0.67 -6.11
C TRP A 735 13.92 -0.19 -6.14
N ASP A 736 14.90 -1.09 -6.14
CA ASP A 736 16.34 -0.78 -6.21
C ASP A 736 16.69 0.18 -7.38
N ASN A 737 16.12 -0.07 -8.57
CA ASN A 737 16.34 0.76 -9.75
C ASN A 737 15.68 2.16 -9.69
N PHE A 738 14.94 2.46 -8.61
CA PHE A 738 14.16 3.68 -8.42
C PHE A 738 14.56 4.47 -7.17
N SER A 739 15.73 4.16 -6.60
CA SER A 739 16.33 4.86 -5.46
C SER A 739 17.83 5.09 -5.70
N SER A 740 18.37 6.16 -5.15
CA SER A 740 19.79 6.54 -5.25
C SER A 740 20.72 5.62 -4.45
N GLU A 741 22.01 5.62 -4.79
CA GLU A 741 23.04 4.99 -3.96
C GLU A 741 23.21 5.72 -2.62
N ASP A 742 23.09 7.04 -2.60
CA ASP A 742 23.19 7.80 -1.35
C ASP A 742 22.06 7.45 -0.37
N TYR A 743 20.83 7.24 -0.86
CA TYR A 743 19.74 6.72 -0.05
C TYR A 743 20.08 5.33 0.51
N LYS A 744 20.57 4.42 -0.33
CA LYS A 744 20.97 3.06 0.09
C LYS A 744 22.25 3.02 0.96
N ASN A 745 22.88 4.17 1.20
CA ASN A 745 24.09 4.31 2.02
C ASN A 745 23.86 5.18 3.26
N LEU A 746 22.62 5.57 3.55
CA LEU A 746 22.32 6.36 4.75
C LEU A 746 22.80 5.63 6.02
N PRO A 747 23.40 6.36 6.98
CA PRO A 747 23.88 5.77 8.21
C PRO A 747 22.71 5.24 9.07
N PRO A 748 22.98 4.37 10.05
CA PRO A 748 21.96 3.99 11.03
C PRO A 748 21.50 5.21 11.82
N VAL A 749 20.18 5.32 12.06
CA VAL A 749 19.57 6.43 12.83
C VAL A 749 19.72 6.29 14.35
N GLY A 750 20.26 5.16 14.81
CA GLY A 750 20.45 4.86 16.23
C GLY A 750 19.19 4.28 16.89
N PRO A 751 19.07 4.39 18.22
CA PRO A 751 17.99 3.75 18.99
C PRO A 751 16.62 4.38 18.72
N VAL A 752 15.72 3.65 18.05
CA VAL A 752 14.32 4.04 17.84
C VAL A 752 13.48 3.56 19.02
N ARG A 753 12.92 4.52 19.75
CA ARG A 753 12.09 4.27 20.93
C ARG A 753 10.65 4.02 20.53
N PHE A 754 10.02 3.01 21.12
CA PHE A 754 8.62 2.65 20.86
C PHE A 754 7.91 2.20 22.15
N TYR A 755 6.58 2.10 22.06
CA TYR A 755 5.76 1.52 23.13
C TYR A 755 5.57 0.02 22.91
N ASN A 756 6.08 -0.77 23.84
CA ASN A 756 5.93 -2.21 23.92
C ASN A 756 4.85 -2.58 24.96
N PRO A 757 3.65 -3.04 24.54
CA PRO A 757 2.60 -3.46 25.46
C PRO A 757 2.93 -4.75 26.25
N TYR A 758 4.02 -5.46 25.89
CA TYR A 758 4.41 -6.76 26.44
C TYR A 758 5.68 -6.71 27.29
N SER A 759 6.31 -5.53 27.45
CA SER A 759 7.59 -5.40 28.18
C SER A 759 7.44 -5.59 29.70
N GLY A 760 6.26 -5.29 30.25
CA GLY A 760 6.05 -5.17 31.70
C GLY A 760 6.75 -3.96 32.34
N VAL A 761 7.36 -3.07 31.53
CA VAL A 761 8.04 -1.85 31.96
C VAL A 761 7.10 -0.66 31.80
N LEU A 762 7.03 0.18 32.84
CA LEU A 762 6.23 1.41 32.79
C LEU A 762 6.79 2.38 31.72
N PRO A 763 5.92 2.99 30.89
CA PRO A 763 6.30 4.05 29.97
C PRO A 763 6.97 5.24 30.65
N ASP A 764 7.93 5.86 29.97
CA ASP A 764 8.55 7.10 30.39
C ASP A 764 7.64 8.33 30.10
N SER A 765 8.17 9.53 30.31
CA SER A 765 7.44 10.78 30.07
C SER A 765 7.04 11.03 28.61
N MET A 766 7.62 10.30 27.65
CA MET A 766 7.25 10.33 26.22
C MET A 766 6.38 9.13 25.83
N GLY A 767 5.95 8.32 26.80
CA GLY A 767 5.10 7.15 26.57
C GLY A 767 5.86 5.93 26.03
N MET A 768 7.19 5.92 26.07
CA MET A 768 8.05 4.86 25.52
C MET A 768 8.59 3.96 26.64
N ASN A 769 8.69 2.66 26.41
CA ASN A 769 9.25 1.72 27.39
C ASN A 769 10.23 0.69 26.78
N ASP A 770 10.52 0.78 25.48
CA ASP A 770 11.45 -0.12 24.81
C ASP A 770 12.13 0.55 23.61
N VAL A 771 13.11 -0.13 23.01
CA VAL A 771 13.95 0.38 21.94
C VAL A 771 14.39 -0.73 20.97
N TYR A 772 14.47 -0.38 19.69
CA TYR A 772 15.07 -1.22 18.66
C TYR A 772 16.04 -0.40 17.80
N TYR A 773 16.84 -1.07 16.98
CA TYR A 773 17.96 -0.46 16.25
C TYR A 773 17.86 -0.78 14.75
N PRO A 774 17.28 0.11 13.93
CA PRO A 774 17.35 -0.03 12.48
C PRO A 774 18.82 -0.10 12.01
N PRO A 775 19.17 -1.04 11.10
CA PRO A 775 20.49 -1.07 10.52
C PRO A 775 20.74 0.15 9.62
N GLY A 776 22.00 0.43 9.31
CA GLY A 776 22.34 1.38 8.25
C GLY A 776 22.00 0.82 6.87
N GLY A 777 22.18 1.66 5.84
CA GLY A 777 21.93 1.30 4.44
C GLY A 777 20.59 1.78 3.90
N GLY A 778 19.93 2.77 4.55
CA GLY A 778 18.73 3.42 4.01
C GLY A 778 17.58 3.64 5.00
N PRO A 779 17.09 2.60 5.70
CA PRO A 779 15.93 2.72 6.58
C PRO A 779 16.16 3.66 7.78
N GLY A 780 15.11 4.33 8.23
CA GLY A 780 15.07 5.13 9.46
C GLY A 780 14.73 6.61 9.30
N TYR A 781 14.41 7.08 8.08
CA TYR A 781 14.29 8.51 7.78
C TYR A 781 12.91 8.90 7.26
N TYR A 782 12.49 10.12 7.58
CA TYR A 782 11.34 10.81 6.99
C TYR A 782 11.78 12.11 6.33
N ARG A 783 11.11 12.53 5.27
CA ARG A 783 11.12 13.95 4.86
C ARG A 783 10.10 14.74 5.69
N PRO A 784 10.34 16.03 5.97
CA PRO A 784 9.31 16.91 6.50
C PRO A 784 8.12 16.96 5.53
N ALA A 785 6.91 16.83 6.07
CA ALA A 785 5.70 17.09 5.31
C ALA A 785 5.60 18.58 4.95
N SER A 786 5.12 18.88 3.75
CA SER A 786 4.80 20.26 3.38
C SER A 786 3.61 20.76 4.20
N LEU A 787 3.64 22.03 4.60
CA LEU A 787 2.52 22.68 5.30
C LEU A 787 1.61 23.50 4.36
N VAL A 788 1.82 23.41 3.05
CA VAL A 788 1.00 24.11 2.04
C VAL A 788 -0.45 23.66 2.15
N SER A 789 -1.38 24.62 2.33
CA SER A 789 -2.82 24.35 2.38
C SER A 789 -3.23 23.26 3.38
N LEU A 790 -2.56 23.22 4.53
CA LEU A 790 -2.73 22.19 5.56
C LEU A 790 -4.19 22.00 6.02
N TRP A 791 -4.99 23.08 5.98
CA TRP A 791 -6.43 23.06 6.28
C TRP A 791 -7.24 22.12 5.38
N ALA A 792 -6.77 21.88 4.16
CA ALA A 792 -7.46 21.08 3.16
C ALA A 792 -7.10 19.59 3.22
N THR A 793 -6.04 19.20 3.94
CA THR A 793 -5.48 17.83 3.90
C THR A 793 -5.52 17.10 5.23
N ALA A 794 -6.10 17.68 6.28
CA ALA A 794 -6.30 17.00 7.57
C ALA A 794 -7.17 15.72 7.40
N PRO A 795 -6.97 14.66 8.21
CA PRO A 795 -6.05 14.51 9.35
C PRO A 795 -4.55 14.48 8.98
N TYR A 796 -3.67 14.36 9.99
CA TYR A 796 -2.21 14.46 9.80
C TYR A 796 -1.44 13.18 10.12
N LEU A 797 -0.12 13.30 9.93
CA LEU A 797 0.90 12.25 9.91
C LEU A 797 0.86 11.46 8.61
N HIS A 798 1.83 10.57 8.42
CA HIS A 798 1.93 9.78 7.20
C HIS A 798 0.73 8.85 6.97
N ASP A 799 -0.07 8.58 7.99
CA ASP A 799 -1.10 7.55 8.03
C ASP A 799 -2.49 8.10 8.42
N ASN A 800 -2.69 9.43 8.41
CA ASN A 800 -3.93 10.10 8.85
C ASN A 800 -4.42 9.73 10.26
N SER A 801 -3.55 9.21 11.13
CA SER A 801 -3.95 8.78 12.47
C SER A 801 -4.16 9.94 13.46
N LEU A 802 -3.64 11.14 13.17
CA LEU A 802 -3.73 12.28 14.09
C LEU A 802 -4.77 13.31 13.62
N GLY A 803 -5.97 13.25 14.22
CA GLY A 803 -7.04 14.22 14.01
C GLY A 803 -8.40 13.57 13.73
N LEU A 804 -9.41 14.41 13.50
CA LEU A 804 -10.78 14.02 13.19
C LEU A 804 -10.92 13.67 11.72
N PHE A 805 -11.34 12.45 11.44
CA PHE A 805 -11.96 12.11 10.16
C PHE A 805 -13.49 12.17 10.32
N ASN A 806 -14.14 13.15 9.68
CA ASN A 806 -15.60 13.36 9.79
C ASN A 806 -16.38 13.00 8.52
N GLY A 807 -15.71 12.57 7.44
CA GLY A 807 -16.36 12.24 6.18
C GLY A 807 -17.02 13.43 5.45
N ASP A 808 -16.82 14.67 5.92
CA ASP A 808 -17.46 15.87 5.37
C ASP A 808 -16.46 16.66 4.48
N PRO A 809 -16.68 16.70 3.15
CA PRO A 809 -15.82 17.44 2.22
C PRO A 809 -16.02 18.94 2.19
N SER A 810 -17.01 19.47 2.91
CA SER A 810 -17.27 20.91 2.98
C SER A 810 -16.10 21.67 3.62
N VAL A 811 -16.03 22.99 3.36
CA VAL A 811 -15.04 23.88 3.99
C VAL A 811 -15.12 23.79 5.52
N LYS A 812 -16.33 23.73 6.08
CA LYS A 812 -16.57 23.57 7.52
C LYS A 812 -16.06 22.22 8.04
N GLY A 813 -16.35 21.14 7.33
CA GLY A 813 -15.86 19.79 7.66
C GLY A 813 -14.34 19.74 7.74
N ARG A 814 -13.68 20.26 6.71
CA ARG A 814 -12.21 20.34 6.61
C ARG A 814 -11.59 21.19 7.72
N LEU A 815 -12.15 22.37 8.01
CA LEU A 815 -11.68 23.21 9.11
C LEU A 815 -11.87 22.56 10.48
N THR A 816 -12.94 21.77 10.67
CA THR A 816 -13.14 21.01 11.91
C THR A 816 -12.03 19.97 12.07
N ALA A 817 -11.72 19.22 11.01
CA ALA A 817 -10.63 18.26 10.99
C ALA A 817 -9.25 18.92 11.21
N PHE A 818 -8.98 20.04 10.54
CA PHE A 818 -7.77 20.84 10.69
C PHE A 818 -7.58 21.29 12.14
N ASN A 819 -8.60 21.90 12.74
CA ASN A 819 -8.53 22.43 14.10
C ASN A 819 -8.28 21.32 15.12
N ASP A 820 -8.93 20.17 14.97
CA ASP A 820 -8.70 19.01 15.84
C ASP A 820 -7.28 18.46 15.68
N GLY A 821 -6.87 18.16 14.43
CA GLY A 821 -5.55 17.61 14.13
C GLY A 821 -4.41 18.53 14.57
N ILE A 822 -4.52 19.84 14.32
CA ILE A 822 -3.42 20.78 14.65
C ILE A 822 -3.34 21.04 16.14
N THR A 823 -4.48 21.07 16.82
CA THR A 823 -4.54 21.16 18.28
C THR A 823 -3.88 19.93 18.90
N LYS A 824 -4.19 18.72 18.41
CA LYS A 824 -3.56 17.48 18.88
C LYS A 824 -2.07 17.44 18.54
N LEU A 825 -1.65 18.02 17.41
CA LEU A 825 -0.23 18.11 17.06
C LEU A 825 0.55 19.04 18.00
N LEU A 826 -0.02 20.17 18.41
CA LEU A 826 0.65 21.18 19.25
C LEU A 826 0.47 20.96 20.77
N TRP A 827 -0.56 20.23 21.19
CA TRP A 827 -0.79 19.84 22.58
C TRP A 827 -0.84 18.32 22.70
N ASN A 828 0.30 17.70 23.03
CA ASN A 828 0.38 16.25 23.10
C ASN A 828 -0.59 15.67 24.15
N ALA A 829 -0.82 16.40 25.23
CA ALA A 829 -1.79 16.03 26.27
C ALA A 829 -3.24 15.92 25.75
N LYS A 830 -3.57 16.58 24.62
CA LYS A 830 -4.89 16.50 23.97
C LYS A 830 -5.01 15.34 22.98
N ARG A 831 -3.94 14.54 22.78
CA ARG A 831 -3.99 13.31 21.96
C ARG A 831 -4.73 12.16 22.67
N VAL A 832 -4.91 12.24 23.99
CA VAL A 832 -5.62 11.23 24.78
C VAL A 832 -7.14 11.36 24.60
N ALA A 833 -7.76 10.29 24.07
CA ALA A 833 -9.20 10.01 23.93
C ALA A 833 -10.16 11.22 23.80
N ASP A 834 -10.00 12.03 22.75
CA ASP A 834 -11.01 13.03 22.33
C ASP A 834 -11.80 12.56 21.07
N ILE A 835 -13.09 12.33 21.30
CA ILE A 835 -14.33 12.34 20.47
C ILE A 835 -14.39 11.64 19.08
N ASN A 836 -13.29 11.25 18.44
CA ASN A 836 -13.35 10.76 17.06
C ASN A 836 -13.32 9.24 16.98
N HIS A 837 -14.44 8.59 16.67
CA HIS A 837 -14.52 7.13 16.56
C HIS A 837 -13.79 6.61 15.30
N HIS A 838 -12.46 6.42 15.38
CA HIS A 838 -11.71 5.66 14.37
C HIS A 838 -12.15 4.19 14.41
N GLN A 839 -12.31 3.56 13.23
CA GLN A 839 -12.56 2.12 13.17
C GLN A 839 -11.40 1.39 13.89
N GLY A 840 -11.71 0.41 14.74
CA GLY A 840 -10.70 -0.39 15.46
C GLY A 840 -10.06 0.29 16.67
N ASP A 841 -10.47 1.52 16.99
CA ASP A 841 -10.10 2.14 18.25
C ASP A 841 -11.12 1.78 19.33
N LEU A 842 -10.66 0.91 20.22
CA LEU A 842 -11.49 0.30 21.24
C LEU A 842 -11.68 1.20 22.46
N ARG A 843 -11.06 2.38 22.51
CA ARG A 843 -11.09 3.24 23.70
C ARG A 843 -12.47 3.78 24.05
N TRP A 844 -13.44 3.70 23.13
CA TRP A 844 -14.79 4.24 23.33
C TRP A 844 -15.86 3.18 23.59
N ASP A 845 -15.86 2.10 22.81
CA ASP A 845 -16.89 1.06 22.85
C ASP A 845 -16.43 -0.21 23.59
N GLN A 846 -15.12 -0.43 23.70
CA GLN A 846 -14.50 -1.63 24.29
C GLN A 846 -13.24 -1.27 25.10
N ALA A 847 -13.33 -0.20 25.91
CA ALA A 847 -12.17 0.44 26.54
C ALA A 847 -11.32 -0.52 27.40
N GLU A 848 -11.91 -1.60 27.89
CA GLU A 848 -11.22 -2.65 28.63
C GLU A 848 -10.19 -3.45 27.81
N LEU A 849 -10.28 -3.44 26.47
CA LEU A 849 -9.38 -4.15 25.54
C LEU A 849 -8.21 -3.28 25.06
N SER A 850 -8.35 -1.96 25.07
CA SER A 850 -7.28 -0.99 24.80
C SER A 850 -6.75 -0.32 26.07
N GLN A 851 -7.13 -0.86 27.24
CA GLN A 851 -6.74 -0.30 28.53
C GLN A 851 -5.22 -0.31 28.68
N GLY A 852 -4.61 0.88 28.79
CA GLY A 852 -3.17 1.06 28.97
C GLY A 852 -2.40 1.42 27.70
N ASP A 853 -3.07 1.50 26.56
CA ASP A 853 -2.46 2.06 25.35
C ASP A 853 -2.16 3.57 25.55
N PRO A 854 -0.98 4.06 25.14
CA PRO A 854 -0.61 5.47 25.28
C PRO A 854 -1.33 6.38 24.28
N GLY A 855 -1.89 5.80 23.22
CA GLY A 855 -2.58 6.47 22.13
C GLY A 855 -3.25 5.45 21.21
N PHE A 856 -3.51 5.82 19.96
CA PHE A 856 -4.16 4.95 18.98
C PHE A 856 -3.22 3.81 18.54
N ILE A 857 -3.60 2.59 18.90
CA ILE A 857 -3.08 1.34 18.34
C ILE A 857 -4.28 0.65 17.68
N TYR A 858 -4.17 0.31 16.40
CA TYR A 858 -5.27 -0.39 15.74
C TYR A 858 -5.39 -1.83 16.28
N ARG A 859 -6.48 -2.08 17.02
CA ARG A 859 -6.80 -3.38 17.60
C ARG A 859 -8.04 -3.96 16.91
N ILE A 860 -8.06 -5.27 16.70
CA ILE A 860 -9.24 -5.91 16.11
C ILE A 860 -10.43 -5.79 17.06
N PRO A 861 -11.61 -5.30 16.63
CA PRO A 861 -12.77 -5.07 17.50
C PRO A 861 -13.56 -6.34 17.81
N GLU A 862 -13.30 -7.44 17.11
CA GLU A 862 -13.99 -8.71 17.29
C GLU A 862 -13.03 -9.89 17.18
N VAL A 863 -13.51 -11.09 17.51
CA VAL A 863 -12.73 -12.32 17.36
C VAL A 863 -12.60 -12.66 15.88
N THR A 864 -11.37 -12.85 15.41
CA THR A 864 -11.08 -13.10 14.00
C THR A 864 -10.33 -14.41 13.79
N SER A 865 -10.22 -14.84 12.54
CA SER A 865 -9.26 -15.85 12.08
C SER A 865 -8.63 -15.37 10.77
N ILE A 866 -7.42 -15.81 10.44
CA ILE A 866 -6.91 -15.68 9.07
C ILE A 866 -7.62 -16.76 8.24
N ILE A 867 -8.53 -16.34 7.36
CA ILE A 867 -9.37 -17.24 6.57
C ILE A 867 -8.99 -17.14 5.10
N ILE A 868 -8.62 -18.28 4.51
CA ILE A 868 -8.36 -18.42 3.06
C ILE A 868 -9.40 -19.39 2.49
N PRO A 869 -10.17 -18.99 1.45
CA PRO A 869 -11.19 -19.85 0.87
C PRO A 869 -10.57 -21.14 0.32
N ALA A 870 -11.32 -22.24 0.39
CA ALA A 870 -10.83 -23.58 0.13
C ALA A 870 -10.14 -23.72 -1.25
N LYS A 871 -10.73 -23.10 -2.29
CA LYS A 871 -10.22 -23.14 -3.66
C LYS A 871 -8.84 -22.51 -3.84
N PHE A 872 -8.38 -21.70 -2.89
CA PHE A 872 -7.09 -21.01 -2.94
C PHE A 872 -5.99 -21.69 -2.12
N ILE A 873 -6.30 -22.75 -1.35
CA ILE A 873 -5.33 -23.40 -0.45
C ILE A 873 -4.11 -23.92 -1.24
N ARG A 874 -4.34 -24.57 -2.40
CA ARG A 874 -3.24 -25.07 -3.22
C ARG A 874 -2.34 -23.95 -3.71
N GLU A 875 -2.92 -22.87 -4.20
CA GLU A 875 -2.19 -21.72 -4.73
C GLU A 875 -1.38 -21.02 -3.64
N LEU A 876 -1.95 -20.90 -2.44
CA LEU A 876 -1.26 -20.43 -1.24
C LEU A 876 0.00 -21.28 -0.96
N PHE A 877 -0.13 -22.60 -0.83
CA PHE A 877 1.02 -23.46 -0.55
C PHE A 877 2.04 -23.46 -1.69
N ALA A 878 1.58 -23.56 -2.94
CA ALA A 878 2.46 -23.52 -4.11
C ALA A 878 3.22 -22.19 -4.20
N GLY A 879 2.59 -21.07 -3.82
CA GLY A 879 3.23 -19.76 -3.78
C GLY A 879 4.32 -19.62 -2.71
N ILE A 880 4.29 -20.44 -1.66
CA ILE A 880 5.28 -20.40 -0.56
C ILE A 880 6.42 -21.40 -0.81
N ILE A 881 6.09 -22.65 -1.13
CA ILE A 881 7.06 -23.75 -1.20
C ILE A 881 7.25 -24.33 -2.61
N GLY A 882 6.48 -23.87 -3.60
CA GLY A 882 6.51 -24.37 -4.98
C GLY A 882 5.64 -25.61 -5.21
N ASP A 883 5.12 -25.75 -6.43
CA ASP A 883 4.19 -26.81 -6.83
C ASP A 883 4.69 -28.23 -6.56
N PHE A 884 6.00 -28.46 -6.78
CA PHE A 884 6.62 -29.76 -6.53
C PHE A 884 6.51 -30.12 -5.06
N TRP A 885 6.93 -29.24 -4.16
CA TRP A 885 6.92 -29.50 -2.72
C TRP A 885 5.51 -29.56 -2.16
N THR A 886 4.59 -28.73 -2.66
CA THR A 886 3.17 -28.81 -2.32
C THR A 886 2.61 -30.20 -2.64
N SER A 887 2.84 -30.71 -3.85
CA SER A 887 2.35 -32.03 -4.26
C SER A 887 3.09 -33.18 -3.55
N PHE A 888 4.40 -33.00 -3.31
CA PHE A 888 5.20 -33.99 -2.61
C PHE A 888 4.75 -34.17 -1.16
N LEU A 889 4.56 -33.07 -0.44
CA LEU A 889 4.17 -33.11 0.98
C LEU A 889 2.69 -33.41 1.20
N SER A 890 1.83 -33.04 0.25
CA SER A 890 0.40 -33.36 0.34
C SER A 890 0.09 -34.80 -0.05
N LEU A 891 0.85 -35.41 -0.98
CA LEU A 891 0.52 -36.72 -1.56
C LEU A 891 1.71 -37.67 -1.72
N TYR A 892 2.75 -37.28 -2.48
CA TYR A 892 3.76 -38.27 -2.92
C TYR A 892 4.59 -38.86 -1.78
N LEU A 893 4.96 -38.07 -0.76
CA LEU A 893 5.63 -38.54 0.45
C LEU A 893 4.84 -39.67 1.09
N TRP A 894 3.53 -39.49 1.22
CA TRP A 894 2.64 -40.44 1.86
C TRP A 894 2.49 -41.73 1.05
N LEU A 895 2.40 -41.63 -0.29
CA LEU A 895 2.39 -42.81 -1.16
C LEU A 895 3.72 -43.59 -1.09
N LEU A 896 4.86 -42.89 -1.02
CA LEU A 896 6.16 -43.52 -0.81
C LEU A 896 6.24 -44.24 0.54
N LEU A 897 5.70 -43.62 1.60
CA LEU A 897 5.60 -44.24 2.92
C LEU A 897 4.66 -45.45 2.91
N VAL A 898 3.55 -45.42 2.17
CA VAL A 898 2.66 -46.59 1.98
C VAL A 898 3.43 -47.74 1.35
N VAL A 899 4.13 -47.51 0.24
CA VAL A 899 4.91 -48.55 -0.44
C VAL A 899 5.99 -49.11 0.49
N LEU A 900 6.75 -48.23 1.15
CA LEU A 900 7.78 -48.61 2.12
C LEU A 900 7.20 -49.49 3.21
N PHE A 901 6.13 -49.04 3.88
CA PHE A 901 5.52 -49.78 4.97
C PHE A 901 4.84 -51.07 4.52
N VAL A 902 4.28 -51.15 3.31
CA VAL A 902 3.78 -52.41 2.75
C VAL A 902 4.93 -53.41 2.55
N VAL A 903 6.05 -52.98 1.98
CA VAL A 903 7.25 -53.83 1.83
C VAL A 903 7.75 -54.30 3.20
N LEU A 904 7.85 -53.40 4.17
CA LEU A 904 8.28 -53.75 5.53
C LEU A 904 7.28 -54.67 6.25
N ALA A 905 5.98 -54.53 5.98
CA ALA A 905 4.94 -55.43 6.49
C ALA A 905 5.07 -56.84 5.90
N LEU A 906 5.46 -56.96 4.62
CA LEU A 906 5.72 -58.27 4.00
C LEU A 906 6.93 -58.96 4.64
N LEU A 907 8.01 -58.20 4.87
CA LEU A 907 9.22 -58.68 5.55
C LEU A 907 8.95 -59.07 7.01
N GLY A 908 8.07 -58.34 7.70
CA GLY A 908 7.58 -58.70 9.03
C GLY A 908 8.65 -58.72 10.13
N VAL A 909 9.70 -57.91 10.02
CA VAL A 909 10.83 -57.86 10.96
C VAL A 909 10.46 -57.01 12.20
N PRO A 910 10.20 -57.61 13.38
CA PRO A 910 9.70 -56.86 14.53
C PRO A 910 10.68 -55.80 15.03
N ARG A 911 11.99 -56.10 15.04
CA ARG A 911 13.01 -55.14 15.50
C ARG A 911 13.06 -53.86 14.67
N LEU A 912 12.79 -53.95 13.36
CA LEU A 912 12.70 -52.77 12.50
C LEU A 912 11.43 -51.96 12.79
N ALA A 913 10.31 -52.63 13.11
CA ALA A 913 9.09 -51.96 13.55
C ALA A 913 9.33 -51.21 14.88
N GLY A 914 10.04 -51.83 15.84
CA GLY A 914 10.45 -51.17 17.08
C GLY A 914 11.29 -49.91 16.83
N PHE A 915 12.22 -49.96 15.86
CA PHE A 915 13.02 -48.80 15.46
C PHE A 915 12.18 -47.67 14.87
N VAL A 916 11.27 -47.96 13.93
CA VAL A 916 10.39 -46.94 13.34
C VAL A 916 9.47 -46.32 14.40
N VAL A 917 8.92 -47.13 15.32
CA VAL A 917 8.12 -46.62 16.43
C VAL A 917 8.95 -45.73 17.36
N LEU A 918 10.21 -46.09 17.64
CA LEU A 918 11.10 -45.21 18.40
C LEU A 918 11.34 -43.89 17.67
N LEU A 919 11.59 -43.91 16.36
CA LEU A 919 11.75 -42.68 15.58
C LEU A 919 10.51 -41.79 15.65
N LEU A 920 9.31 -42.37 15.56
CA LEU A 920 8.06 -41.63 15.75
C LEU A 920 7.93 -41.06 17.17
N ALA A 921 8.38 -41.79 18.20
CA ALA A 921 8.43 -41.28 19.57
C ALA A 921 9.36 -40.07 19.67
N LEU A 922 10.58 -40.18 19.15
CA LEU A 922 11.57 -39.10 19.15
C LEU A 922 11.11 -37.88 18.35
N LEU A 923 10.49 -38.09 17.18
CA LEU A 923 9.91 -37.02 16.38
C LEU A 923 8.77 -36.32 17.13
N SER A 924 7.91 -37.08 17.80
CA SER A 924 6.83 -36.51 18.64
C SER A 924 7.38 -35.70 19.82
N VAL A 925 8.47 -36.16 20.46
CA VAL A 925 9.18 -35.37 21.48
C VAL A 925 9.75 -34.10 20.89
N ALA A 926 10.44 -34.17 19.75
CA ALA A 926 11.03 -33.01 19.10
C ALA A 926 9.96 -31.97 18.75
N ILE A 927 8.84 -32.37 18.16
CA ILE A 927 7.71 -31.48 17.86
C ILE A 927 7.18 -30.83 19.13
N LEU A 928 6.94 -31.59 20.21
CA LEU A 928 6.45 -31.02 21.47
C LEU A 928 7.45 -30.05 22.12
N VAL A 929 8.74 -30.36 22.07
CA VAL A 929 9.81 -29.51 22.61
C VAL A 929 10.00 -28.23 21.80
N ILE A 930 9.92 -28.31 20.47
CA ILE A 930 10.06 -27.15 19.57
C ILE A 930 8.84 -26.24 19.68
N THR A 931 7.64 -26.82 19.61
CA THR A 931 6.38 -26.05 19.55
C THR A 931 5.84 -25.64 20.92
N ARG A 932 6.33 -26.27 21.99
CA ARG A 932 5.93 -26.02 23.39
C ARG A 932 4.43 -26.18 23.68
N PHE A 933 3.70 -26.96 22.88
CA PHE A 933 2.29 -27.26 23.14
C PHE A 933 2.06 -28.08 24.43
N ASP A 934 3.12 -28.70 24.96
CA ASP A 934 3.13 -29.31 26.29
C ASP A 934 2.69 -28.35 27.40
N LYS A 935 2.97 -27.05 27.24
CA LYS A 935 2.57 -26.00 28.20
C LYS A 935 1.06 -25.76 28.22
N VAL A 936 0.35 -26.05 27.12
CA VAL A 936 -1.11 -25.91 27.03
C VAL A 936 -1.79 -27.22 27.46
N TYR A 937 -1.27 -28.37 27.03
CA TYR A 937 -1.83 -29.67 27.34
C TYR A 937 -0.74 -30.72 27.63
N GLY A 938 -0.41 -30.89 28.91
CA GLY A 938 0.67 -31.80 29.33
C GLY A 938 0.44 -33.27 28.93
N ALA A 939 -0.82 -33.68 28.72
CA ALA A 939 -1.14 -35.03 28.26
C ALA A 939 -0.64 -35.35 26.84
N PHE A 940 -0.18 -34.37 26.06
CA PHE A 940 0.51 -34.66 24.79
C PHE A 940 1.77 -35.51 24.98
N TRP A 941 2.41 -35.49 26.16
CA TRP A 941 3.53 -36.38 26.50
C TRP A 941 3.14 -37.86 26.57
N LEU A 942 1.84 -38.19 26.69
CA LEU A 942 1.38 -39.58 26.67
C LEU A 942 1.64 -40.25 25.31
N VAL A 943 1.63 -39.49 24.21
CA VAL A 943 1.89 -40.02 22.86
C VAL A 943 3.33 -40.53 22.73
N PRO A 944 4.39 -39.73 22.92
CA PRO A 944 5.76 -40.23 22.85
C PRO A 944 6.06 -41.26 23.95
N ALA A 945 5.47 -41.15 25.15
CA ALA A 945 5.64 -42.15 26.20
C ALA A 945 5.06 -43.52 25.80
N ALA A 946 3.85 -43.54 25.22
CA ALA A 946 3.22 -44.77 24.73
C ALA A 946 3.99 -45.37 23.55
N LEU A 947 4.43 -44.54 22.60
CA LEU A 947 5.26 -44.98 21.48
C LEU A 947 6.60 -45.56 21.97
N LEU A 948 7.27 -44.91 22.92
CA LEU A 948 8.51 -45.39 23.51
C LEU A 948 8.30 -46.73 24.24
N ALA A 949 7.28 -46.83 25.09
CA ALA A 949 6.96 -48.07 25.80
C ALA A 949 6.67 -49.21 24.81
N PHE A 950 5.94 -48.92 23.73
CA PHE A 950 5.64 -49.88 22.68
C PHE A 950 6.88 -50.30 21.89
N ALA A 951 7.78 -49.37 21.56
CA ALA A 951 9.06 -49.66 20.92
C ALA A 951 9.95 -50.57 21.79
N LEU A 952 10.07 -50.24 23.09
CA LEU A 952 10.82 -51.05 24.05
C LEU A 952 10.22 -52.45 24.21
N TRP A 953 8.89 -52.57 24.24
CA TRP A 953 8.22 -53.86 24.27
C TRP A 953 8.51 -54.70 23.02
N ILE A 954 8.56 -54.09 21.82
CA ILE A 954 8.91 -54.80 20.59
C ILE A 954 10.36 -55.29 20.59
N TRP A 955 11.30 -54.50 21.14
CA TRP A 955 12.72 -54.84 21.14
C TRP A 955 13.12 -55.84 22.21
N PHE A 956 12.63 -55.67 23.43
CA PHE A 956 13.00 -56.48 24.58
C PHE A 956 11.99 -57.63 24.84
N GLY A 957 10.81 -57.58 24.22
CA GLY A 957 9.84 -58.67 24.23
C GLY A 957 10.07 -59.70 23.12
N ASN A 958 9.46 -60.88 23.28
CA ASN A 958 9.40 -61.92 22.24
C ASN A 958 8.33 -61.60 21.17
N ALA A 959 8.43 -60.42 20.55
CA ALA A 959 7.47 -59.97 19.54
C ALA A 959 7.51 -60.90 18.33
N ARG A 960 6.37 -61.53 18.02
CA ARG A 960 6.23 -62.41 16.85
C ARG A 960 6.31 -61.59 15.55
N PRO A 961 6.77 -62.17 14.42
CA PRO A 961 6.80 -61.48 13.12
C PRO A 961 5.47 -60.80 12.73
N ILE A 962 4.35 -61.41 13.12
CA ILE A 962 3.00 -60.86 12.92
C ILE A 962 2.84 -59.44 13.53
N VAL A 963 3.50 -59.14 14.64
CA VAL A 963 3.49 -57.81 15.27
C VAL A 963 4.13 -56.78 14.33
N GLY A 964 5.28 -57.10 13.72
CA GLY A 964 5.90 -56.24 12.71
C GLY A 964 4.99 -56.01 11.50
N ARG A 965 4.32 -57.07 11.03
CA ARG A 965 3.34 -56.98 9.93
C ARG A 965 2.18 -56.04 10.27
N TRP A 966 1.63 -56.16 11.48
CA TRP A 966 0.54 -55.29 11.93
C TRP A 966 0.98 -53.84 12.10
N VAL A 967 2.13 -53.58 12.73
CA VAL A 967 2.64 -52.21 12.91
C VAL A 967 2.84 -51.54 11.56
N PHE A 968 3.54 -52.18 10.64
CA PHE A 968 3.76 -51.61 9.32
C PHE A 968 2.48 -51.55 8.47
N GLY A 969 1.56 -52.52 8.60
CA GLY A 969 0.25 -52.45 7.95
C GLY A 969 -0.61 -51.29 8.45
N ILE A 970 -0.59 -51.01 9.75
CA ILE A 970 -1.26 -49.84 10.35
C ILE A 970 -0.58 -48.55 9.88
N LEU A 971 0.76 -48.47 9.90
CA LEU A 971 1.48 -47.29 9.40
C LEU A 971 1.24 -47.06 7.91
N ALA A 972 1.13 -48.11 7.09
CA ALA A 972 0.74 -47.99 5.69
C ALA A 972 -0.68 -47.42 5.56
N ALA A 973 -1.65 -47.95 6.32
CA ALA A 973 -3.03 -47.46 6.30
C ALA A 973 -3.12 -46.00 6.76
N LEU A 974 -2.44 -45.64 7.85
CA LEU A 974 -2.38 -44.27 8.36
C LEU A 974 -1.73 -43.33 7.33
N SER A 975 -0.61 -43.72 6.72
CA SER A 975 0.02 -42.91 5.66
C SER A 975 -0.92 -42.70 4.48
N LEU A 976 -1.65 -43.72 4.04
CA LEU A 976 -2.62 -43.60 2.94
C LEU A 976 -3.75 -42.62 3.30
N ILE A 977 -4.36 -42.78 4.48
CA ILE A 977 -5.44 -41.90 4.95
C ILE A 977 -4.93 -40.47 5.05
N THR A 978 -3.80 -40.24 5.72
CA THR A 978 -3.21 -38.91 5.88
C THR A 978 -2.87 -38.28 4.53
N GLY A 979 -2.31 -39.03 3.58
CA GLY A 979 -2.01 -38.52 2.24
C GLY A 979 -3.26 -38.16 1.44
N LEU A 980 -4.32 -38.95 1.54
CA LEU A 980 -5.59 -38.64 0.88
C LEU A 980 -6.26 -37.41 1.49
N GLU A 981 -6.29 -37.30 2.82
CA GLU A 981 -6.88 -36.15 3.54
C GLU A 981 -6.07 -34.88 3.32
N LEU A 982 -4.74 -34.91 3.41
CA LEU A 982 -3.89 -33.75 3.14
C LEU A 982 -4.01 -33.30 1.70
N ASN A 983 -4.02 -34.23 0.73
CA ASN A 983 -4.21 -33.89 -0.67
C ASN A 983 -5.60 -33.28 -0.92
N ALA A 984 -6.66 -33.85 -0.34
CA ALA A 984 -8.01 -33.31 -0.43
C ALA A 984 -8.09 -31.90 0.20
N PHE A 985 -7.51 -31.70 1.39
CA PHE A 985 -7.43 -30.38 2.02
C PHE A 985 -6.67 -29.37 1.17
N VAL A 986 -5.47 -29.72 0.69
CA VAL A 986 -4.64 -28.83 -0.14
C VAL A 986 -5.35 -28.48 -1.44
N ASN A 987 -6.12 -29.40 -2.03
CA ASN A 987 -6.91 -29.14 -3.23
C ASN A 987 -8.24 -28.40 -2.96
N GLY A 988 -8.55 -28.10 -1.69
CA GLY A 988 -9.74 -27.33 -1.32
C GLY A 988 -11.02 -28.16 -1.11
N ASP A 989 -10.91 -29.49 -1.04
CA ASP A 989 -12.06 -30.40 -0.91
C ASP A 989 -12.55 -30.56 0.55
N LEU A 990 -11.75 -30.13 1.55
CA LEU A 990 -12.05 -30.27 2.99
C LEU A 990 -12.35 -28.94 3.71
N GLY A 991 -12.69 -27.89 2.98
CA GLY A 991 -13.05 -26.58 3.53
C GLY A 991 -11.91 -25.56 3.56
N PRO A 992 -12.15 -24.34 4.08
CA PRO A 992 -11.17 -23.25 4.07
C PRO A 992 -10.03 -23.48 5.06
N LEU A 993 -8.88 -22.85 4.80
CA LEU A 993 -7.83 -22.70 5.81
C LEU A 993 -8.27 -21.61 6.80
N SER A 994 -8.22 -21.91 8.09
CA SER A 994 -8.57 -20.97 9.16
C SER A 994 -7.56 -21.05 10.29
N VAL A 995 -6.82 -19.96 10.51
CA VAL A 995 -5.87 -19.82 11.64
C VAL A 995 -6.46 -18.86 12.68
N GLY A 996 -6.89 -19.38 13.82
CA GLY A 996 -7.51 -18.64 14.91
C GLY A 996 -8.13 -19.56 15.96
N PRO A 997 -8.96 -19.06 16.90
CA PRO A 997 -9.41 -17.67 16.99
C PRO A 997 -8.31 -16.72 17.50
N ILE A 998 -8.21 -15.55 16.88
CA ILE A 998 -7.42 -14.41 17.32
C ILE A 998 -8.37 -13.49 18.12
N PRO A 999 -8.16 -13.29 19.43
CA PRO A 999 -9.10 -12.55 20.27
C PRO A 999 -9.25 -11.07 19.91
N ALA A 1000 -10.45 -10.54 20.09
CA ALA A 1000 -10.71 -9.09 20.09
C ALA A 1000 -9.71 -8.36 21.00
N GLY A 1001 -9.23 -7.20 20.55
CA GLY A 1001 -8.18 -6.42 21.20
C GLY A 1001 -6.76 -6.74 20.72
N THR A 1002 -6.53 -7.78 19.93
CA THR A 1002 -5.18 -8.07 19.41
C THR A 1002 -4.73 -6.96 18.44
N PRO A 1003 -3.54 -6.36 18.59
CA PRO A 1003 -3.03 -5.37 17.63
C PRO A 1003 -2.84 -5.99 16.24
N VAL A 1004 -3.32 -5.32 15.19
CA VAL A 1004 -3.17 -5.82 13.81
C VAL A 1004 -1.69 -5.96 13.42
N ASN A 1005 -0.88 -4.97 13.78
CA ASN A 1005 0.55 -4.95 13.45
C ASN A 1005 1.37 -6.01 14.20
N LEU A 1006 0.81 -6.65 15.25
CA LEU A 1006 1.46 -7.79 15.91
C LEU A 1006 1.65 -8.97 14.95
N ILE A 1007 0.71 -9.15 14.01
CA ILE A 1007 0.75 -10.23 13.01
C ILE A 1007 1.21 -9.68 11.67
N MET A 1008 0.70 -8.53 11.24
CA MET A 1008 0.98 -7.99 9.90
C MET A 1008 2.42 -7.52 9.71
N ASN A 1009 3.12 -7.16 10.79
CA ASN A 1009 4.54 -6.78 10.69
C ASN A 1009 5.49 -7.96 10.86
N MET A 1010 5.02 -9.21 10.90
CA MET A 1010 5.89 -10.38 11.04
C MET A 1010 6.87 -10.47 9.86
N ASN A 1011 8.17 -10.43 10.15
CA ASN A 1011 9.23 -10.54 9.16
C ASN A 1011 9.46 -12.02 8.80
N PRO A 1012 9.11 -12.49 7.59
CA PRO A 1012 9.29 -13.88 7.18
C PRO A 1012 10.74 -14.33 7.09
N GLU A 1013 11.68 -13.39 7.18
CA GLU A 1013 13.12 -13.63 7.18
C GLU A 1013 13.76 -13.31 8.54
N ALA A 1014 12.96 -13.22 9.60
CA ALA A 1014 13.49 -13.20 10.95
C ALA A 1014 14.33 -14.48 11.21
N PRO A 1015 15.31 -14.43 12.13
CA PRO A 1015 16.09 -15.62 12.49
C PRO A 1015 15.18 -16.84 12.74
N THR A 1016 15.50 -17.99 12.16
CA THR A 1016 14.62 -19.18 12.11
C THR A 1016 14.03 -19.56 13.46
N GLY A 1017 14.82 -19.44 14.54
CA GLY A 1017 14.35 -19.70 15.91
C GLY A 1017 13.21 -18.76 16.36
N LEU A 1018 13.28 -17.48 16.01
CA LEU A 1018 12.23 -16.49 16.30
C LEU A 1018 10.98 -16.73 15.46
N LEU A 1019 11.14 -17.08 14.19
CA LEU A 1019 10.00 -17.41 13.31
C LEU A 1019 9.22 -18.63 13.81
N ILE A 1020 9.95 -19.69 14.18
CA ILE A 1020 9.34 -20.90 14.74
C ILE A 1020 8.62 -20.56 16.04
N ASP A 1021 9.25 -19.79 16.94
CA ASP A 1021 8.64 -19.41 18.22
C ASP A 1021 7.39 -18.53 18.01
N ALA A 1022 7.46 -17.53 17.12
CA ALA A 1022 6.33 -16.67 16.77
C ALA A 1022 5.16 -17.46 16.19
N SER A 1023 5.42 -18.31 15.19
CA SER A 1023 4.41 -19.13 14.51
C SER A 1023 3.79 -20.16 15.46
N ALA A 1024 4.61 -20.86 16.25
CA ALA A 1024 4.15 -21.83 17.22
C ALA A 1024 3.33 -21.15 18.32
N SER A 1025 3.77 -19.98 18.80
CA SER A 1025 3.08 -19.25 19.87
C SER A 1025 1.75 -18.64 19.41
N LEU A 1026 1.64 -18.18 18.17
CA LEU A 1026 0.36 -17.77 17.57
C LEU A 1026 -0.66 -18.93 17.58
N LEU A 1027 -0.25 -20.11 17.12
CA LEU A 1027 -1.11 -21.30 17.07
C LEU A 1027 -1.43 -21.82 18.47
N ARG A 1028 -0.46 -21.78 19.36
CA ARG A 1028 -0.60 -22.19 20.77
C ARG A 1028 -1.51 -21.26 21.55
N GLY A 1029 -1.40 -19.95 21.38
CA GLY A 1029 -2.30 -18.95 21.95
C GLY A 1029 -3.73 -19.13 21.46
N SER A 1030 -3.91 -19.30 20.15
CA SER A 1030 -5.22 -19.57 19.54
C SER A 1030 -5.86 -20.86 20.08
N PHE A 1031 -5.06 -21.94 20.16
CA PHE A 1031 -5.49 -23.21 20.72
C PHE A 1031 -5.83 -23.11 22.21
N LEU A 1032 -5.02 -22.38 23.00
CA LEU A 1032 -5.25 -22.15 24.42
C LEU A 1032 -6.61 -21.47 24.66
N VAL A 1033 -6.91 -20.43 23.89
CA VAL A 1033 -8.20 -19.70 23.94
C VAL A 1033 -9.36 -20.66 23.65
N SER A 1034 -9.28 -21.42 22.56
CA SER A 1034 -10.32 -22.37 22.16
C SER A 1034 -10.49 -23.51 23.18
N ALA A 1035 -9.40 -24.16 23.59
CA ALA A 1035 -9.40 -25.31 24.48
C ALA A 1035 -9.98 -25.00 25.86
N ARG A 1036 -9.83 -23.76 26.34
CA ARG A 1036 -10.38 -23.29 27.61
C ARG A 1036 -11.70 -22.53 27.47
N GLY A 1037 -12.19 -22.31 26.24
CA GLY A 1037 -13.42 -21.56 25.98
C GLY A 1037 -13.37 -20.10 26.46
N LEU A 1038 -12.19 -19.49 26.48
CA LEU A 1038 -11.98 -18.11 26.98
C LEU A 1038 -12.67 -17.10 26.05
N LYS A 1039 -13.08 -15.96 26.61
CA LYS A 1039 -13.73 -14.87 25.86
C LYS A 1039 -13.28 -13.50 26.35
N GLY A 1040 -13.49 -12.48 25.52
CA GLY A 1040 -13.21 -11.07 25.84
C GLY A 1040 -11.78 -10.88 26.35
N LYS A 1041 -11.64 -10.09 27.42
CA LYS A 1041 -10.35 -9.75 28.04
C LYS A 1041 -9.54 -10.97 28.49
N GLU A 1042 -10.18 -12.02 29.01
CA GLU A 1042 -9.48 -13.24 29.45
C GLU A 1042 -8.85 -13.97 28.26
N ALA A 1043 -9.55 -14.01 27.11
CA ALA A 1043 -9.00 -14.59 25.89
C ALA A 1043 -7.80 -13.78 25.38
N LEU A 1044 -7.95 -12.45 25.32
CA LEU A 1044 -6.87 -11.56 24.90
C LEU A 1044 -5.63 -11.71 25.79
N GLN A 1045 -5.79 -11.65 27.11
CA GLN A 1045 -4.68 -11.80 28.06
C GLN A 1045 -3.98 -13.16 27.94
N ALA A 1046 -4.75 -14.24 27.78
CA ALA A 1046 -4.18 -15.57 27.60
C ALA A 1046 -3.41 -15.69 26.27
N PHE A 1047 -3.96 -15.10 25.20
CA PHE A 1047 -3.32 -15.08 23.89
C PHE A 1047 -2.05 -14.22 23.88
N GLU A 1048 -2.12 -12.98 24.35
CA GLU A 1048 -0.97 -12.05 24.36
C GLU A 1048 0.15 -12.53 25.29
N LYS A 1049 -0.19 -13.16 26.42
CA LYS A 1049 0.81 -13.80 27.29
C LYS A 1049 1.58 -14.92 26.58
N GLU A 1050 0.93 -15.62 25.65
CA GLU A 1050 1.53 -16.71 24.90
C GLU A 1050 2.26 -16.23 23.65
N ALA A 1051 1.64 -15.35 22.87
CA ALA A 1051 2.06 -14.99 21.52
C ALA A 1051 2.61 -13.56 21.39
N GLY A 1052 2.30 -12.64 22.32
CA GLY A 1052 2.61 -11.21 22.20
C GLY A 1052 4.11 -10.94 22.02
N LEU A 1053 4.95 -11.33 22.98
CA LEU A 1053 6.39 -11.09 22.89
C LEU A 1053 7.08 -11.90 21.76
N PRO A 1054 6.79 -13.20 21.54
CA PRO A 1054 7.34 -13.94 20.41
C PRO A 1054 7.04 -13.29 19.05
N LEU A 1055 5.79 -12.86 18.82
CA LEU A 1055 5.40 -12.17 17.59
C LEU A 1055 6.09 -10.82 17.46
N LEU A 1056 6.15 -10.03 18.54
CA LEU A 1056 6.84 -8.73 18.53
C LEU A 1056 8.33 -8.86 18.21
N LYS A 1057 9.02 -9.89 18.72
CA LYS A 1057 10.44 -10.17 18.43
C LYS A 1057 10.70 -10.55 16.98
N ALA A 1058 9.72 -11.15 16.31
CA ALA A 1058 9.78 -11.47 14.89
C ALA A 1058 9.30 -10.31 13.99
N SER A 1059 8.94 -9.16 14.56
CA SER A 1059 8.39 -8.03 13.81
C SER A 1059 9.47 -7.25 13.02
N LYS A 1060 9.13 -6.84 11.81
CA LYS A 1060 9.88 -5.91 10.94
C LYS A 1060 9.80 -4.48 11.46
N CYS A 1061 8.69 -4.11 12.11
CA CYS A 1061 8.50 -2.82 12.77
C CYS A 1061 7.70 -3.03 14.06
N PRO A 1062 8.32 -2.95 15.25
CA PRO A 1062 7.64 -3.19 16.52
C PRO A 1062 6.86 -1.96 17.03
N ASP A 1063 6.88 -0.82 16.32
CA ASP A 1063 6.20 0.41 16.72
C ASP A 1063 4.74 0.44 16.20
N PHE A 1064 3.78 0.20 17.10
CA PHE A 1064 2.36 0.12 16.76
C PHE A 1064 1.56 1.39 17.10
N TRP A 1065 2.19 2.38 17.72
CA TRP A 1065 1.51 3.60 18.14
C TRP A 1065 1.44 4.58 16.97
N MET A 1066 0.25 4.77 16.41
CA MET A 1066 0.03 5.50 15.16
C MET A 1066 -0.06 7.02 15.38
N ASP A 1067 -0.91 7.46 16.32
CA ASP A 1067 -1.21 8.89 16.56
C ASP A 1067 -0.18 9.61 17.47
N ARG A 1068 1.02 9.05 17.65
CA ARG A 1068 2.02 9.61 18.58
C ARG A 1068 2.38 11.04 18.25
N GLY A 1069 2.38 11.43 16.96
CA GLY A 1069 2.80 12.75 16.48
C GLY A 1069 4.27 13.07 16.78
N HIS A 1070 4.73 14.26 16.42
CA HIS A 1070 6.04 14.77 16.84
C HIS A 1070 5.90 15.74 18.03
N TRP A 1071 6.99 16.04 18.73
CA TRP A 1071 6.94 16.85 19.96
C TRP A 1071 7.33 18.34 19.79
N PHE A 1072 7.82 18.78 18.62
CA PHE A 1072 8.40 20.12 18.36
C PHE A 1072 7.55 21.34 18.78
N GLY A 1073 6.22 21.20 18.88
CA GLY A 1073 5.31 22.27 19.31
C GLY A 1073 5.01 22.30 20.81
N GLU A 1074 5.38 21.26 21.57
CA GLU A 1074 4.92 21.08 22.96
C GLU A 1074 5.39 22.21 23.89
N ALA A 1075 6.63 22.68 23.70
CA ALA A 1075 7.27 23.70 24.53
C ALA A 1075 6.82 25.14 24.22
N LEU A 1076 6.00 25.35 23.18
CA LEU A 1076 5.39 26.65 22.91
C LEU A 1076 4.37 26.99 24.00
N SER A 1077 4.25 28.28 24.33
CA SER A 1077 3.13 28.76 25.16
C SER A 1077 1.80 28.56 24.44
N ASP A 1078 0.68 28.48 25.19
CA ASP A 1078 -0.65 28.34 24.59
C ASP A 1078 -0.97 29.48 23.61
N GLU A 1079 -0.54 30.70 23.94
CA GLU A 1079 -0.66 31.87 23.08
C GLU A 1079 0.13 31.70 21.77
N GLU A 1080 1.40 31.30 21.83
CA GLU A 1080 2.20 31.02 20.63
C GLU A 1080 1.60 29.91 19.76
N LYS A 1081 0.99 28.88 20.38
CA LYS A 1081 0.31 27.80 19.65
C LYS A 1081 -0.91 28.32 18.90
N HIS A 1082 -1.74 29.16 19.54
CA HIS A 1082 -2.88 29.79 18.88
C HIS A 1082 -2.46 30.73 17.74
N GLN A 1083 -1.42 31.52 17.95
CA GLN A 1083 -0.84 32.38 16.91
C GLN A 1083 -0.32 31.55 15.72
N LEU A 1084 0.41 30.47 16.00
CA LEU A 1084 0.90 29.56 14.95
C LEU A 1084 -0.26 28.95 14.16
N ILE A 1085 -1.33 28.49 14.82
CA ILE A 1085 -2.52 27.95 14.15
C ILE A 1085 -3.16 28.98 13.22
N ALA A 1086 -3.32 30.22 13.70
CA ALA A 1086 -3.85 31.32 12.89
C ALA A 1086 -3.00 31.55 11.63
N PHE A 1087 -1.67 31.51 11.76
CA PHE A 1087 -0.76 31.60 10.62
C PHE A 1087 -0.88 30.40 9.67
N LEU A 1088 -0.93 29.17 10.18
CA LEU A 1088 -1.05 27.97 9.33
C LEU A 1088 -2.33 27.94 8.49
N LYS A 1089 -3.41 28.62 8.92
CA LYS A 1089 -4.63 28.76 8.11
C LYS A 1089 -4.43 29.63 6.85
N THR A 1090 -3.42 30.50 6.84
CA THR A 1090 -3.16 31.42 5.72
C THR A 1090 -2.31 30.79 4.60
N LEU A 1091 -1.67 29.65 4.87
CA LEU A 1091 -0.68 29.00 4.01
C LEU A 1091 -1.27 28.20 2.83
#